data_AF-A0A7W8JY24-F1
#
_entry.id   AF-A0A7W8JY24-F1
#
_cell.length_a   1.000
_cell.length_b   1.000
_cell.length_c   1.000
_cell.angle_alpha   90.00
_cell.angle_beta   90.00
_cell.angle_gamma   90.00
#
_symmetry.space_group_name_H-M   'P 1'
#
loop_
_entity.id
_entity.type
_entity.pdbx_description
1 polymer ?
#
loop_
_entity_poly.entity_id
_entity_poly.type
_entity_poly.pdbx_seq_one_letter_code
_entity_poly.pdbx_strand_id
1 'polypeptide(L)'
;MNRNVLTTLLTATLSLGLLGACSSPSVVPPKDTGSPSGPDQPGTVSAPVNFKVQAADASSVTLGWDAVRGATGYVLERKAAQEYAAIATPGAADTSYTDTGLTPGVTYTYRLKARTAAGESTYSAEIKGVASVAGTDSDSDGISDADEQTGYDVTIKEAGTEKRTYHVTSDPSKADTDGDGLTDAQERALFTDPGKRDTDDDGLNDADEVNVWASKPADRDSDSDAQGNPLLFDGSEVNTYGTSPTLADTDGDKYSDYTEIIDRGGRYNPLIANTPRLELSQVTAPSIELNVVRTSDNTVVKSHTASLQLGQQDSRSATDAQTQRVTADVSATVGAEISGGTDGFNAKASASVTVSAGYGYEKSASYTTGSVRSSQQTSEEALSESASQGTTLSGGKLNVGFKVKNTGDISFNFKDLTVTALRRDPANPANYLVVGNMTPALGAGGVVLSNGGSTGTLAASLDLPADLALSLMQRPQDLLFEFSSYSLLDDAGRNFEFLKETTNAQTALVVIDYGNGDIVRERVATNVQRAGGNIVGVRLSKVLKDVLKLPYATGTSGGVQVLKTLRDNGSSFQGDVTSGVADHSLWAAVGSNNLNIAPNTNFDDIVLTQNSEIRLVRVQDQDQDRLLSNDEYLYGTSDSKADSDGDGLSDHDEAKVGWDVVTAALVKGYPRRVYSNPALPDADSDGLNDAQEKGQGTDPLNADTDRDGDSDASDPKPLDPGVTANVAPVLSSATASVGVPGAPERVTLTGTASDQNSNLANITVNWGDGQTSQVSSTPAAFTLSHDYAASGRYTVSVIATDTKGLNSAASTLGVNVTNFKTGLRAFYPLAGSGSDESGNNLSASLNGSGCVKAGTDRWNANNQALLFNVDYGNAGCGGDASGGLSTPNLSLKTPFSVSFWLKPNPGQNQGDSWLVGQQGDAAVAYLGSVHGHSGQPGRVSFAVAGSAGDLRVTDAQEAPTNSWTHYVAVVDVTGNTSTLTLYRNGVTVNSASKSGTYALSATRGWTVADGAGGSNNNSGDSLYYGGLDDLRFYARPLAPYEADALSKFDRFPKP
;
A
#
# COMPACT_ATOMS: atom_id res chain seq x y z
N MET A 1 -40.33 2.25 -9.45
CA MET A 1 -41.57 2.34 -10.24
C MET A 1 -41.94 0.94 -10.75
N ASN A 2 -43.18 0.51 -10.47
CA ASN A 2 -43.95 -0.64 -10.98
C ASN A 2 -43.31 -2.04 -11.15
N ARG A 3 -43.53 -2.85 -10.10
CA ARG A 3 -43.91 -4.27 -10.18
C ARG A 3 -45.32 -4.38 -10.79
N ASN A 4 -45.53 -5.27 -11.76
CA ASN A 4 -46.67 -6.20 -11.86
C ASN A 4 -46.78 -6.82 -13.26
N VAL A 5 -47.47 -7.96 -13.30
CA VAL A 5 -47.99 -8.70 -14.47
C VAL A 5 -47.12 -9.88 -14.91
N LEU A 6 -47.33 -11.06 -14.31
CA LEU A 6 -48.11 -12.15 -14.95
C LEU A 6 -48.33 -13.31 -13.96
N THR A 7 -49.58 -13.55 -13.56
CA THR A 7 -50.04 -14.80 -12.96
C THR A 7 -51.48 -15.00 -13.37
N THR A 8 -51.78 -16.10 -14.06
CA THR A 8 -53.05 -16.88 -14.14
C THR A 8 -53.03 -17.68 -15.45
N LEU A 9 -53.49 -18.93 -15.60
CA LEU A 9 -54.32 -19.82 -14.77
C LEU A 9 -54.26 -21.20 -15.46
N LEU A 10 -54.09 -22.31 -14.74
CA LEU A 10 -54.93 -23.51 -14.98
C LEU A 10 -54.84 -24.49 -13.81
N THR A 11 -55.98 -24.64 -13.14
CA THR A 11 -56.31 -25.65 -12.13
C THR A 11 -56.78 -26.94 -12.82
N ALA A 12 -56.26 -28.10 -12.39
CA ALA A 12 -56.95 -29.38 -12.53
C ALA A 12 -56.46 -30.37 -11.45
N THR A 13 -57.43 -31.06 -10.88
CA THR A 13 -57.44 -31.84 -9.65
C THR A 13 -56.81 -33.24 -9.78
N LEU A 14 -56.23 -33.69 -8.66
CA LEU A 14 -55.77 -35.06 -8.36
C LEU A 14 -56.83 -36.14 -8.65
N SER A 15 -56.39 -37.25 -9.27
CA SER A 15 -56.92 -38.60 -9.01
C SER A 15 -55.87 -39.66 -9.34
N LEU A 16 -55.65 -40.55 -8.37
CA LEU A 16 -54.76 -41.72 -8.31
C LEU A 16 -54.81 -42.64 -9.54
N GLY A 17 -53.65 -43.23 -9.90
CA GLY A 17 -53.55 -44.37 -10.82
C GLY A 17 -52.12 -44.82 -11.13
N LEU A 18 -51.69 -45.85 -10.40
CA LEU A 18 -50.51 -46.72 -10.50
C LEU A 18 -49.90 -47.03 -11.90
N LEU A 19 -48.58 -47.24 -11.87
CA LEU A 19 -47.72 -48.15 -12.67
C LEU A 19 -47.34 -47.81 -14.12
N GLY A 20 -46.02 -47.84 -14.38
CA GLY A 20 -45.46 -48.06 -15.72
C GLY A 20 -44.08 -47.44 -15.94
N ALA A 21 -43.02 -48.18 -15.60
CA ALA A 21 -41.63 -47.85 -15.93
C ALA A 21 -41.26 -48.25 -17.37
N CYS A 22 -40.48 -47.40 -18.05
CA CYS A 22 -39.47 -47.71 -19.10
C CYS A 22 -38.82 -46.40 -19.55
N SER A 23 -37.59 -46.09 -19.10
CA SER A 23 -36.29 -46.48 -19.68
C SER A 23 -35.83 -45.56 -20.82
N SER A 24 -34.88 -44.69 -20.47
CA SER A 24 -34.04 -43.88 -21.37
C SER A 24 -32.96 -44.74 -22.03
N PRO A 25 -32.44 -44.36 -23.23
CA PRO A 25 -31.40 -45.13 -23.91
C PRO A 25 -30.00 -44.63 -23.52
N SER A 26 -29.12 -45.54 -23.13
CA SER A 26 -27.67 -45.29 -23.09
C SER A 26 -26.95 -46.16 -24.10
N VAL A 27 -26.20 -45.47 -24.96
CA VAL A 27 -25.18 -45.95 -25.90
C VAL A 27 -23.87 -46.14 -25.12
N VAL A 28 -23.00 -47.08 -25.55
CA VAL A 28 -21.48 -47.10 -25.54
C VAL A 28 -20.98 -48.59 -25.66
N PRO A 29 -19.79 -48.93 -26.20
CA PRO A 29 -19.56 -49.52 -27.54
C PRO A 29 -18.98 -50.97 -27.49
N PRO A 30 -18.67 -51.65 -28.62
CA PRO A 30 -18.06 -52.97 -28.57
C PRO A 30 -16.53 -52.92 -28.62
N LYS A 31 -15.87 -53.74 -27.79
CA LYS A 31 -14.47 -54.15 -27.98
C LYS A 31 -14.44 -55.54 -28.60
N ASP A 32 -13.77 -55.58 -29.73
CA ASP A 32 -13.69 -56.68 -30.69
C ASP A 32 -12.54 -57.63 -30.31
N THR A 33 -12.83 -58.92 -30.11
CA THR A 33 -11.86 -60.02 -30.32
C THR A 33 -12.61 -61.32 -30.63
N GLY A 34 -12.73 -61.67 -31.91
CA GLY A 34 -13.20 -62.99 -32.34
C GLY A 34 -13.53 -63.08 -33.83
N SER A 35 -12.58 -63.57 -34.63
CA SER A 35 -12.70 -63.81 -36.08
C SER A 35 -13.85 -64.79 -36.45
N PRO A 36 -14.39 -64.72 -37.69
CA PRO A 36 -15.77 -65.04 -38.00
C PRO A 36 -16.02 -66.51 -38.35
N SER A 37 -17.17 -67.04 -37.95
CA SER A 37 -17.86 -68.09 -38.70
C SER A 37 -19.02 -67.45 -39.47
N GLY A 38 -19.21 -67.89 -40.72
CA GLY A 38 -19.90 -67.16 -41.78
C GLY A 38 -21.41 -66.92 -41.59
N PRO A 39 -22.04 -66.21 -42.55
CA PRO A 39 -23.43 -65.80 -42.43
C PRO A 39 -24.36 -66.98 -42.75
N ASP A 40 -25.14 -67.42 -41.78
CA ASP A 40 -26.24 -68.37 -42.02
C ASP A 40 -27.53 -67.64 -42.45
N GLN A 41 -28.24 -68.30 -43.36
CA GLN A 41 -29.43 -67.87 -44.09
C GLN A 41 -30.60 -67.36 -43.22
N PRO A 42 -31.47 -66.49 -43.76
CA PRO A 42 -32.76 -66.17 -43.16
C PRO A 42 -33.76 -67.32 -43.40
N GLY A 43 -34.25 -67.95 -42.33
CA GLY A 43 -35.45 -68.80 -42.39
C GLY A 43 -35.64 -69.89 -41.34
N THR A 44 -34.61 -70.27 -40.56
CA THR A 44 -34.72 -71.37 -39.58
C THR A 44 -34.47 -70.88 -38.16
N VAL A 45 -35.44 -71.10 -37.28
CA VAL A 45 -35.40 -70.73 -35.85
C VAL A 45 -34.68 -71.83 -35.08
N SER A 46 -33.67 -71.49 -34.30
CA SER A 46 -32.92 -72.45 -33.47
C SER A 46 -33.77 -72.96 -32.30
N ALA A 47 -33.52 -74.20 -31.87
CA ALA A 47 -34.13 -74.71 -30.65
C ALA A 47 -33.67 -73.89 -29.43
N PRO A 48 -34.52 -73.73 -28.40
CA PRO A 48 -34.10 -73.14 -27.13
C PRO A 48 -32.94 -73.93 -26.51
N VAL A 49 -31.92 -73.20 -26.07
CA VAL A 49 -30.73 -73.74 -25.39
C VAL A 49 -30.74 -73.35 -23.91
N ASN A 50 -29.89 -73.99 -23.10
CA ASN A 50 -29.81 -73.80 -21.65
C ASN A 50 -31.15 -74.00 -20.91
N PHE A 51 -32.03 -74.83 -21.48
CA PHE A 51 -33.28 -75.21 -20.83
C PHE A 51 -32.98 -76.05 -19.57
N LYS A 52 -33.38 -75.56 -18.39
CA LYS A 52 -33.07 -76.16 -17.08
C LYS A 52 -34.20 -75.97 -16.06
N VAL A 53 -34.18 -76.77 -15.00
CA VAL A 53 -34.98 -76.53 -13.79
C VAL A 53 -34.26 -75.44 -12.98
N GLN A 54 -34.97 -74.37 -12.64
CA GLN A 54 -34.46 -73.26 -11.83
C GLN A 54 -34.77 -73.44 -10.35
N ALA A 55 -35.98 -73.92 -10.02
CA ALA A 55 -36.41 -74.21 -8.66
C ALA A 55 -37.52 -75.27 -8.68
N ALA A 56 -37.75 -75.96 -7.57
CA ALA A 56 -38.86 -76.88 -7.40
C ALA A 56 -39.36 -76.82 -5.95
N ASP A 57 -40.69 -76.82 -5.80
CA ASP A 57 -41.36 -76.86 -4.50
C ASP A 57 -42.31 -78.07 -4.46
N ALA A 58 -43.04 -78.21 -3.36
CA ALA A 58 -43.92 -79.34 -3.12
C ALA A 58 -44.99 -79.58 -4.22
N SER A 59 -45.39 -78.53 -4.94
CA SER A 59 -46.41 -78.62 -5.99
C SER A 59 -46.04 -77.87 -7.27
N SER A 60 -44.79 -77.44 -7.42
CA SER A 60 -44.34 -76.62 -8.53
C SER A 60 -42.93 -76.94 -9.00
N VAL A 61 -42.65 -76.70 -10.27
CA VAL A 61 -41.32 -76.70 -10.85
C VAL A 61 -41.18 -75.45 -11.73
N THR A 62 -40.21 -74.60 -11.41
CA THR A 62 -39.84 -73.42 -12.19
C THR A 62 -38.76 -73.79 -13.19
N LEU A 63 -38.97 -73.46 -14.46
CA LEU A 63 -38.11 -73.78 -15.59
C LEU A 63 -37.56 -72.50 -16.20
N GLY A 64 -36.32 -72.53 -16.69
CA GLY A 64 -35.67 -71.39 -17.36
C GLY A 64 -34.94 -71.79 -18.64
N TRP A 65 -34.83 -70.87 -19.59
CA TRP A 65 -34.14 -71.03 -20.87
C TRP A 65 -33.62 -69.69 -21.43
N ASP A 66 -32.70 -69.74 -22.38
CA ASP A 66 -32.22 -68.54 -23.06
C ASP A 66 -33.22 -68.06 -24.12
N ALA A 67 -33.36 -66.73 -24.25
CA ALA A 67 -34.22 -66.13 -25.26
C ALA A 67 -33.74 -66.48 -26.68
N VAL A 68 -34.64 -67.04 -27.51
CA VAL A 68 -34.35 -67.36 -28.91
C VAL A 68 -34.60 -66.13 -29.77
N ARG A 69 -33.54 -65.61 -30.39
CA ARG A 69 -33.61 -64.43 -31.26
C ARG A 69 -34.58 -64.66 -32.42
N GLY A 70 -35.58 -63.79 -32.53
CA GLY A 70 -36.62 -63.85 -33.57
C GLY A 70 -37.85 -64.68 -33.19
N ALA A 71 -37.87 -65.33 -32.02
CA ALA A 71 -39.06 -66.00 -31.48
C ALA A 71 -40.22 -65.00 -31.28
N THR A 72 -41.44 -65.40 -31.65
CA THR A 72 -42.69 -64.73 -31.28
C THR A 72 -43.34 -65.35 -30.04
N GLY A 73 -42.80 -66.47 -29.54
CA GLY A 73 -43.23 -67.19 -28.34
C GLY A 73 -42.67 -68.61 -28.28
N TYR A 74 -43.10 -69.39 -27.29
CA TYR A 74 -42.63 -70.76 -27.06
C TYR A 74 -43.80 -71.74 -26.89
N VAL A 75 -43.54 -73.04 -27.00
CA VAL A 75 -44.45 -74.12 -26.57
C VAL A 75 -43.70 -74.99 -25.57
N LEU A 76 -44.18 -75.03 -24.34
CA LEU A 76 -43.66 -75.86 -23.27
C LEU A 76 -44.54 -77.11 -23.14
N GLU A 77 -43.91 -78.28 -23.19
CA GLU A 77 -44.59 -79.57 -23.05
C GLU A 77 -44.04 -80.37 -21.88
N ARG A 78 -44.93 -81.11 -21.23
CA ARG A 78 -44.63 -81.96 -20.07
C ARG A 78 -45.15 -83.38 -20.28
N LYS A 79 -44.41 -84.38 -19.80
CA LYS A 79 -44.88 -85.75 -19.56
C LYS A 79 -44.53 -86.20 -18.14
N ALA A 80 -45.36 -87.05 -17.52
CA ALA A 80 -45.00 -87.76 -16.29
C ALA A 80 -44.51 -89.18 -16.63
N ALA A 81 -45.43 -90.08 -17.03
CA ALA A 81 -45.13 -91.46 -17.44
C ALA A 81 -45.70 -91.86 -18.83
N GLN A 82 -46.45 -90.97 -19.48
CA GLN A 82 -47.16 -91.17 -20.76
C GLN A 82 -46.69 -90.15 -21.83
N GLU A 83 -47.42 -89.97 -22.92
CA GLU A 83 -47.15 -88.98 -23.99
C GLU A 83 -47.06 -87.52 -23.49
N TYR A 84 -46.37 -86.66 -24.26
CA TYR A 84 -46.23 -85.23 -23.98
C TYR A 84 -47.53 -84.45 -24.21
N ALA A 85 -47.81 -83.49 -23.32
CA ALA A 85 -48.88 -82.51 -23.48
C ALA A 85 -48.33 -81.09 -23.36
N ALA A 86 -48.83 -80.17 -24.18
CA ALA A 86 -48.52 -78.74 -24.05
C ALA A 86 -49.17 -78.18 -22.78
N ILE A 87 -48.34 -77.60 -21.90
CA ILE A 87 -48.79 -77.03 -20.62
C ILE A 87 -48.79 -75.50 -20.63
N ALA A 88 -48.00 -74.88 -21.51
CA ALA A 88 -47.95 -73.42 -21.63
C ALA A 88 -47.47 -72.97 -23.02
N THR A 89 -47.83 -71.74 -23.38
CA THR A 89 -47.28 -71.03 -24.54
C THR A 89 -46.72 -69.66 -24.12
N PRO A 90 -45.52 -69.61 -23.52
CA PRO A 90 -44.90 -68.36 -23.11
C PRO A 90 -44.69 -67.40 -24.30
N GLY A 91 -44.71 -66.10 -24.04
CA GLY A 91 -44.44 -65.04 -25.01
C GLY A 91 -42.97 -64.95 -25.40
N ALA A 92 -42.66 -64.11 -26.39
CA ALA A 92 -41.30 -63.96 -26.94
C ALA A 92 -40.24 -63.50 -25.92
N ALA A 93 -40.67 -62.70 -24.93
CA ALA A 93 -39.81 -62.17 -23.88
C ALA A 93 -39.69 -63.09 -22.67
N ASP A 94 -40.51 -64.13 -22.57
CA ASP A 94 -40.52 -65.03 -21.43
C ASP A 94 -39.36 -66.02 -21.55
N THR A 95 -38.50 -66.01 -20.55
CA THR A 95 -37.34 -66.91 -20.40
C THR A 95 -37.49 -67.85 -19.20
N SER A 96 -38.64 -67.82 -18.52
CA SER A 96 -38.98 -68.73 -17.44
C SER A 96 -40.47 -69.07 -17.40
N TYR A 97 -40.81 -70.19 -16.76
CA TYR A 97 -42.18 -70.59 -16.50
C TYR A 97 -42.27 -71.51 -15.27
N THR A 98 -43.23 -71.21 -14.37
CA THR A 98 -43.54 -72.05 -13.20
C THR A 98 -44.73 -72.95 -13.51
N ASP A 99 -44.47 -74.25 -13.59
CA ASP A 99 -45.50 -75.27 -13.66
C ASP A 99 -46.01 -75.56 -12.25
N THR A 100 -47.33 -75.52 -12.03
CA THR A 100 -47.97 -75.63 -10.70
C THR A 100 -49.01 -76.75 -10.67
N GLY A 101 -49.41 -77.18 -9.47
CA GLY A 101 -50.36 -78.28 -9.28
C GLY A 101 -49.76 -79.67 -9.52
N LEU A 102 -48.44 -79.79 -9.35
CA LEU A 102 -47.70 -81.03 -9.48
C LEU A 102 -47.91 -81.94 -8.26
N THR A 103 -47.81 -83.25 -8.47
CA THR A 103 -47.87 -84.21 -7.36
C THR A 103 -46.47 -84.36 -6.74
N PRO A 104 -46.32 -84.16 -5.42
CA PRO A 104 -45.04 -84.31 -4.73
C PRO A 104 -44.37 -85.65 -5.04
N GLY A 105 -43.06 -85.64 -5.31
CA GLY A 105 -42.25 -86.83 -5.58
C GLY A 105 -42.43 -87.47 -6.95
N VAL A 106 -43.28 -86.93 -7.83
CA VAL A 106 -43.42 -87.42 -9.22
C VAL A 106 -42.40 -86.73 -10.13
N THR A 107 -41.66 -87.51 -10.90
CA THR A 107 -40.76 -86.98 -11.93
C THR A 107 -41.54 -86.58 -13.19
N TYR A 108 -41.45 -85.32 -13.56
CA TYR A 108 -41.96 -84.78 -14.81
C TYR A 108 -40.79 -84.50 -15.77
N THR A 109 -40.96 -84.88 -17.03
CA THR A 109 -40.00 -84.55 -18.10
C THR A 109 -40.57 -83.44 -18.97
N TYR A 110 -39.76 -82.42 -19.24
CA TYR A 110 -40.12 -81.23 -19.98
C TYR A 110 -39.30 -81.11 -21.27
N ARG A 111 -39.91 -80.51 -22.28
CA ARG A 111 -39.24 -80.06 -23.51
C ARG A 111 -39.86 -78.76 -24.02
N LEU A 112 -39.06 -77.95 -24.69
CA LEU A 112 -39.45 -76.60 -25.13
C LEU A 112 -39.12 -76.41 -26.61
N LYS A 113 -39.97 -75.71 -27.37
CA LYS A 113 -39.66 -75.23 -28.73
C LYS A 113 -40.03 -73.77 -28.92
N ALA A 114 -39.28 -73.05 -29.75
CA ALA A 114 -39.57 -71.67 -30.12
C ALA A 114 -40.55 -71.62 -31.30
N ARG A 115 -41.40 -70.59 -31.34
CA ARG A 115 -42.36 -70.30 -32.41
C ARG A 115 -42.03 -68.97 -33.06
N THR A 116 -42.23 -68.86 -34.36
CA THR A 116 -42.14 -67.60 -35.11
C THR A 116 -43.28 -67.49 -36.12
N ALA A 117 -43.39 -66.33 -36.77
CA ALA A 117 -44.27 -66.16 -37.93
C ALA A 117 -43.94 -67.10 -39.11
N ALA A 118 -42.71 -67.64 -39.18
CA ALA A 118 -42.25 -68.52 -40.26
C ALA A 118 -42.36 -70.02 -39.95
N GLY A 119 -42.59 -70.42 -38.69
CA GLY A 119 -42.64 -71.82 -38.26
C GLY A 119 -42.10 -72.04 -36.84
N GLU A 120 -42.03 -73.31 -36.43
CA GLU A 120 -41.52 -73.73 -35.11
C GLU A 120 -40.11 -74.33 -35.21
N SER A 121 -39.31 -74.19 -34.14
CA SER A 121 -38.01 -74.85 -34.03
C SER A 121 -38.14 -76.35 -33.72
N THR A 122 -37.03 -77.09 -33.78
CA THR A 122 -36.94 -78.38 -33.09
C THR A 122 -37.05 -78.19 -31.57
N TYR A 123 -37.39 -79.26 -30.83
CA TYR A 123 -37.41 -79.22 -29.36
C TYR A 123 -36.00 -79.08 -28.78
N SER A 124 -35.92 -78.47 -27.60
CA SER A 124 -34.77 -78.48 -26.70
C SER A 124 -34.40 -79.91 -26.27
N ALA A 125 -33.25 -80.06 -25.61
CA ALA A 125 -33.00 -81.27 -24.83
C ALA A 125 -34.11 -81.49 -23.79
N GLU A 126 -34.45 -82.76 -23.52
CA GLU A 126 -35.39 -83.11 -22.46
C GLU A 126 -34.74 -82.86 -21.09
N ILE A 127 -35.45 -82.21 -20.18
CA ILE A 127 -35.04 -82.06 -18.77
C ILE A 127 -36.04 -82.71 -17.84
N LYS A 128 -35.59 -83.15 -16.67
CA LYS A 128 -36.45 -83.75 -15.64
C LYS A 128 -36.54 -82.81 -14.44
N GLY A 129 -37.75 -82.55 -13.97
CA GLY A 129 -38.02 -81.86 -12.71
C GLY A 129 -38.87 -82.75 -11.80
N VAL A 130 -38.55 -82.78 -10.51
CA VAL A 130 -39.33 -83.48 -9.48
C VAL A 130 -39.94 -82.42 -8.59
N ALA A 131 -41.26 -82.42 -8.40
CA ALA A 131 -41.87 -81.58 -7.37
C ALA A 131 -41.41 -82.10 -6.00
N SER A 132 -40.84 -81.22 -5.17
CA SER A 132 -40.25 -81.58 -3.87
C SER A 132 -41.27 -82.28 -2.97
N VAL A 133 -40.82 -83.02 -1.96
CA VAL A 133 -41.74 -83.65 -1.01
C VAL A 133 -42.19 -82.53 -0.03
N ALA A 134 -43.48 -82.42 0.30
CA ALA A 134 -43.93 -81.49 1.34
C ALA A 134 -43.29 -81.91 2.69
N GLY A 135 -42.16 -81.30 3.02
CA GLY A 135 -41.51 -81.42 4.33
C GLY A 135 -42.24 -80.57 5.36
N THR A 136 -42.02 -80.88 6.64
CA THR A 136 -42.23 -79.91 7.71
C THR A 136 -41.30 -78.72 7.45
N ASP A 137 -41.76 -77.51 7.75
CA ASP A 137 -40.96 -76.28 7.83
C ASP A 137 -41.01 -75.91 9.32
N SER A 138 -39.99 -76.33 10.07
CA SER A 138 -40.01 -76.39 11.53
C SER A 138 -39.80 -75.03 12.18
N ASP A 139 -39.21 -74.06 11.49
CA ASP A 139 -38.97 -72.69 11.97
C ASP A 139 -39.76 -71.61 11.20
N SER A 140 -40.48 -71.99 10.14
CA SER A 140 -41.44 -71.17 9.39
C SER A 140 -40.81 -70.00 8.64
N ASP A 141 -39.57 -70.16 8.16
CA ASP A 141 -38.85 -69.13 7.40
C ASP A 141 -39.13 -69.16 5.88
N GLY A 142 -39.76 -70.25 5.40
CA GLY A 142 -40.15 -70.44 4.01
C GLY A 142 -39.32 -71.46 3.22
N ILE A 143 -38.34 -72.13 3.85
CA ILE A 143 -37.71 -73.35 3.32
C ILE A 143 -38.14 -74.57 4.15
N SER A 144 -38.16 -75.76 3.54
CA SER A 144 -38.59 -76.97 4.26
C SER A 144 -37.40 -77.68 4.89
N ASP A 145 -37.58 -78.38 6.02
CA ASP A 145 -36.53 -79.13 6.72
C ASP A 145 -35.74 -80.05 5.78
N ALA A 146 -36.40 -80.56 4.74
CA ALA A 146 -35.80 -81.44 3.73
C ALA A 146 -34.96 -80.66 2.71
N ASP A 147 -35.39 -79.46 2.30
CA ASP A 147 -34.63 -78.58 1.39
C ASP A 147 -33.40 -77.99 2.09
N GLU A 148 -33.51 -77.68 3.38
CA GLU A 148 -32.42 -77.19 4.24
C GLU A 148 -31.30 -78.22 4.40
N GLN A 149 -31.68 -79.49 4.63
CA GLN A 149 -30.75 -80.61 4.69
C GLN A 149 -30.21 -80.99 3.31
N THR A 150 -30.97 -80.75 2.23
CA THR A 150 -30.52 -81.01 0.86
C THR A 150 -29.55 -79.95 0.38
N GLY A 151 -29.70 -78.71 0.84
CA GLY A 151 -28.80 -77.62 0.55
C GLY A 151 -28.86 -77.09 -0.88
N TYR A 152 -27.95 -76.17 -1.18
CA TYR A 152 -27.74 -75.58 -2.50
C TYR A 152 -26.28 -75.19 -2.70
N ASP A 153 -25.92 -74.83 -3.94
CA ASP A 153 -24.55 -74.44 -4.28
C ASP A 153 -24.41 -72.91 -4.26
N VAL A 154 -23.47 -72.41 -3.45
CA VAL A 154 -23.06 -71.00 -3.35
C VAL A 154 -21.78 -70.80 -4.14
N THR A 155 -21.67 -69.70 -4.89
CA THR A 155 -20.45 -69.38 -5.65
C THR A 155 -19.89 -68.04 -5.23
N ILE A 156 -18.73 -68.09 -4.58
CA ILE A 156 -17.97 -66.93 -4.14
C ILE A 156 -17.03 -66.49 -5.26
N LYS A 157 -17.06 -65.19 -5.59
CA LYS A 157 -16.06 -64.54 -6.43
C LYS A 157 -14.92 -64.08 -5.53
N GLU A 158 -13.76 -64.66 -5.77
CA GLU A 158 -12.52 -64.25 -5.12
C GLU A 158 -12.00 -62.99 -5.81
N ALA A 159 -11.22 -62.20 -5.07
CA ALA A 159 -10.61 -60.99 -5.62
C ALA A 159 -9.81 -61.27 -6.90
N GLY A 160 -10.33 -60.81 -8.04
CA GLY A 160 -9.89 -61.18 -9.38
C GLY A 160 -10.95 -61.92 -10.20
N THR A 161 -10.54 -62.97 -10.93
CA THR A 161 -11.42 -63.74 -11.85
C THR A 161 -11.70 -65.18 -11.40
N GLU A 162 -11.19 -65.59 -10.25
CA GLU A 162 -11.38 -66.95 -9.72
C GLU A 162 -12.72 -67.05 -8.97
N LYS A 163 -13.44 -68.16 -9.20
CA LYS A 163 -14.72 -68.45 -8.53
C LYS A 163 -14.61 -69.77 -7.80
N ARG A 164 -15.09 -69.82 -6.54
CA ARG A 164 -15.16 -71.05 -5.75
C ARG A 164 -16.61 -71.38 -5.44
N THR A 165 -17.02 -72.62 -5.73
CA THR A 165 -18.39 -73.10 -5.48
C THR A 165 -18.39 -74.09 -4.34
N TYR A 166 -19.27 -73.87 -3.35
CA TYR A 166 -19.45 -74.70 -2.17
C TYR A 166 -20.89 -75.18 -2.09
N HIS A 167 -21.10 -76.37 -1.54
CA HIS A 167 -22.43 -76.87 -1.24
C HIS A 167 -22.74 -76.59 0.23
N VAL A 168 -23.83 -75.88 0.50
CA VAL A 168 -24.19 -75.35 1.83
C VAL A 168 -25.55 -75.90 2.28
N THR A 169 -25.75 -76.00 3.59
CA THR A 169 -26.98 -76.51 4.24
C THR A 169 -27.27 -75.67 5.48
N SER A 170 -28.54 -75.52 5.87
CA SER A 170 -28.96 -74.80 7.06
C SER A 170 -29.49 -75.71 8.19
N ASP A 171 -29.71 -75.16 9.39
CA ASP A 171 -30.30 -75.84 10.56
C ASP A 171 -31.83 -75.72 10.53
N PRO A 172 -32.57 -76.81 10.29
CA PRO A 172 -34.04 -76.77 10.13
C PRO A 172 -34.87 -76.26 11.30
N SER A 173 -34.23 -75.94 12.42
CA SER A 173 -34.90 -75.47 13.62
C SER A 173 -34.69 -73.99 13.89
N LYS A 174 -34.02 -73.28 12.98
CA LYS A 174 -33.66 -71.87 13.11
C LYS A 174 -33.87 -71.15 11.79
N ALA A 175 -34.82 -70.21 11.81
CA ALA A 175 -35.10 -69.35 10.66
C ALA A 175 -33.90 -68.49 10.18
N ASP A 176 -32.84 -68.39 10.97
CA ASP A 176 -31.59 -67.68 10.69
C ASP A 176 -30.48 -68.50 11.40
N THR A 177 -29.81 -69.33 10.62
CA THR A 177 -28.93 -70.41 11.13
C THR A 177 -27.68 -69.85 11.82
N ASP A 178 -27.08 -68.80 11.26
CA ASP A 178 -25.83 -68.20 11.75
C ASP A 178 -26.03 -66.90 12.58
N GLY A 179 -27.23 -66.34 12.55
CA GLY A 179 -27.65 -65.19 13.34
C GLY A 179 -27.06 -63.87 12.86
N ASP A 180 -26.86 -63.66 11.56
CA ASP A 180 -26.40 -62.41 10.97
C ASP A 180 -27.54 -61.40 10.71
N GLY A 181 -28.79 -61.87 10.66
CA GLY A 181 -29.99 -61.06 10.42
C GLY A 181 -30.67 -61.28 9.07
N LEU A 182 -30.14 -62.15 8.20
CA LEU A 182 -30.86 -62.72 7.06
C LEU A 182 -31.44 -64.09 7.45
N THR A 183 -32.65 -64.38 6.98
CA THR A 183 -33.21 -65.73 7.15
C THR A 183 -32.62 -66.69 6.14
N ASP A 184 -32.55 -67.99 6.42
CA ASP A 184 -32.00 -69.00 5.51
C ASP A 184 -32.71 -68.98 4.14
N ALA A 185 -34.02 -68.71 4.12
CA ALA A 185 -34.78 -68.49 2.89
C ALA A 185 -34.33 -67.26 2.07
N GLN A 186 -33.90 -66.18 2.72
CA GLN A 186 -33.36 -64.96 2.07
C GLN A 186 -31.95 -65.23 1.53
N GLU A 187 -31.12 -65.92 2.28
CA GLU A 187 -29.77 -66.30 1.88
C GLU A 187 -29.78 -67.23 0.67
N ARG A 188 -30.72 -68.18 0.62
CA ARG A 188 -30.95 -69.02 -0.56
C ARG A 188 -31.32 -68.22 -1.80
N ALA A 189 -32.04 -67.11 -1.64
CA ALA A 189 -32.40 -66.24 -2.76
C ALA A 189 -31.22 -65.35 -3.21
N LEU A 190 -30.33 -64.99 -2.28
CA LEU A 190 -29.12 -64.20 -2.53
C LEU A 190 -27.92 -65.07 -2.96
N PHE A 191 -28.03 -66.39 -2.83
CA PHE A 191 -26.96 -67.37 -3.04
C PHE A 191 -25.79 -67.17 -2.07
N THR A 192 -26.08 -66.93 -0.79
CA THR A 192 -25.12 -66.86 0.34
C THR A 192 -25.16 -68.13 1.21
N ASP A 193 -24.18 -68.31 2.10
CA ASP A 193 -24.03 -69.49 2.97
C ASP A 193 -24.71 -69.30 4.34
N PRO A 194 -25.84 -69.98 4.62
CA PRO A 194 -26.62 -69.81 5.85
C PRO A 194 -25.92 -70.30 7.11
N GLY A 195 -24.80 -71.02 6.95
CA GLY A 195 -23.96 -71.43 8.07
C GLY A 195 -22.92 -70.38 8.47
N LYS A 196 -22.80 -69.26 7.74
CA LYS A 196 -21.64 -68.37 7.82
C LYS A 196 -22.00 -66.92 7.53
N ARG A 197 -21.96 -66.12 8.61
CA ARG A 197 -22.34 -64.70 8.63
C ARG A 197 -21.71 -63.81 7.55
N ASP A 198 -20.53 -64.16 7.08
CA ASP A 198 -19.76 -63.44 6.08
C ASP A 198 -19.38 -64.50 5.04
N THR A 199 -20.19 -64.61 3.98
CA THR A 199 -20.10 -65.72 3.04
C THR A 199 -18.75 -65.74 2.34
N ASP A 200 -18.21 -64.60 1.95
CA ASP A 200 -16.99 -64.50 1.17
C ASP A 200 -15.70 -64.23 1.98
N ASP A 201 -15.76 -64.03 3.29
CA ASP A 201 -14.63 -63.71 4.20
C ASP A 201 -13.93 -62.39 3.87
N ASP A 202 -14.68 -61.37 3.49
CA ASP A 202 -14.12 -60.05 3.16
C ASP A 202 -14.13 -59.06 4.34
N GLY A 203 -14.87 -59.40 5.41
CA GLY A 203 -14.98 -58.64 6.63
C GLY A 203 -16.31 -57.90 6.83
N LEU A 204 -17.27 -57.99 5.90
CA LEU A 204 -18.67 -57.60 6.10
C LEU A 204 -19.54 -58.84 6.25
N ASN A 205 -20.63 -58.73 7.02
CA ASN A 205 -21.63 -59.81 7.05
C ASN A 205 -22.66 -59.63 5.93
N ASP A 206 -23.23 -60.73 5.48
CA ASP A 206 -24.12 -60.76 4.31
C ASP A 206 -25.33 -59.82 4.51
N ALA A 207 -25.86 -59.77 5.73
CA ALA A 207 -26.93 -58.84 6.11
C ALA A 207 -26.55 -57.36 5.95
N ASP A 208 -25.36 -56.95 6.37
CA ASP A 208 -24.86 -55.56 6.28
C ASP A 208 -24.57 -55.18 4.84
N GLU A 209 -24.00 -56.09 4.06
CA GLU A 209 -23.76 -55.89 2.63
C GLU A 209 -25.03 -55.62 1.86
N VAL A 210 -26.08 -56.41 2.10
CA VAL A 210 -27.37 -56.27 1.43
C VAL A 210 -28.15 -55.06 1.94
N ASN A 211 -28.24 -54.88 3.26
CA ASN A 211 -29.16 -53.91 3.85
C ASN A 211 -28.53 -52.53 4.08
N VAL A 212 -27.21 -52.44 4.23
CA VAL A 212 -26.49 -51.20 4.50
C VAL A 212 -25.71 -50.77 3.26
N TRP A 213 -24.79 -51.60 2.77
CA TRP A 213 -23.79 -51.17 1.79
C TRP A 213 -24.23 -51.29 0.34
N ALA A 214 -25.23 -52.12 0.06
CA ALA A 214 -25.60 -52.55 -1.29
C ALA A 214 -24.41 -53.11 -2.08
N SER A 215 -23.45 -53.73 -1.36
CA SER A 215 -22.39 -54.56 -1.93
C SER A 215 -22.93 -55.96 -2.22
N LYS A 216 -22.08 -56.86 -2.69
CA LYS A 216 -22.46 -58.19 -3.14
C LYS A 216 -21.90 -59.23 -2.15
N PRO A 217 -22.75 -59.93 -1.38
CA PRO A 217 -22.31 -60.80 -0.28
C PRO A 217 -21.61 -62.11 -0.68
N ALA A 218 -21.30 -62.29 -1.95
CA ALA A 218 -20.56 -63.44 -2.44
C ALA A 218 -19.45 -63.00 -3.42
N ASP A 219 -19.01 -61.75 -3.32
CA ASP A 219 -18.00 -61.11 -4.16
C ASP A 219 -17.16 -60.17 -3.30
N ARG A 220 -15.98 -60.65 -2.88
CA ARG A 220 -15.03 -59.94 -1.97
C ARG A 220 -14.61 -58.52 -2.38
N ASP A 221 -14.93 -58.15 -3.60
CA ASP A 221 -14.49 -56.93 -4.27
C ASP A 221 -15.61 -56.54 -5.25
N SER A 222 -16.63 -55.90 -4.69
CA SER A 222 -17.90 -55.64 -5.35
C SER A 222 -17.77 -54.70 -6.55
N ASP A 223 -16.85 -53.73 -6.50
CA ASP A 223 -16.57 -52.82 -7.61
C ASP A 223 -15.36 -53.22 -8.46
N SER A 224 -14.64 -54.26 -8.04
CA SER A 224 -13.57 -54.91 -8.80
C SER A 224 -12.34 -54.03 -9.01
N ASP A 225 -12.03 -53.15 -8.05
CA ASP A 225 -10.88 -52.25 -8.07
C ASP A 225 -9.66 -52.80 -7.30
N ALA A 226 -9.86 -53.76 -6.40
CA ALA A 226 -8.85 -54.21 -5.44
C ALA A 226 -7.65 -54.90 -6.09
N GLN A 227 -7.80 -55.41 -7.32
CA GLN A 227 -6.77 -56.16 -8.07
C GLN A 227 -6.14 -57.32 -7.27
N GLY A 228 -6.91 -57.95 -6.40
CA GLY A 228 -6.45 -59.04 -5.53
C GLY A 228 -5.76 -58.59 -4.24
N ASN A 229 -5.78 -57.29 -3.93
CA ASN A 229 -5.22 -56.77 -2.69
C ASN A 229 -6.27 -56.76 -1.57
N PRO A 230 -6.07 -57.52 -0.48
CA PRO A 230 -7.06 -57.64 0.60
C PRO A 230 -7.30 -56.33 1.38
N LEU A 231 -6.46 -55.31 1.20
CA LEU A 231 -6.67 -54.00 1.81
C LEU A 231 -7.88 -53.25 1.23
N LEU A 232 -8.37 -53.68 0.06
CA LEU A 232 -9.47 -53.04 -0.68
C LEU A 232 -10.62 -54.00 -0.93
N PHE A 233 -10.76 -55.03 -0.10
CA PHE A 233 -12.01 -55.80 -0.07
C PHE A 233 -13.07 -54.99 0.66
N ASP A 234 -14.35 -55.21 0.36
CA ASP A 234 -15.45 -54.33 0.78
C ASP A 234 -15.41 -54.08 2.31
N GLY A 235 -15.12 -55.12 3.10
CA GLY A 235 -14.93 -54.98 4.54
C GLY A 235 -13.74 -54.14 4.98
N SER A 236 -12.60 -54.21 4.30
CA SER A 236 -11.44 -53.35 4.60
C SER A 236 -11.67 -51.90 4.14
N GLU A 237 -12.32 -51.72 3.00
CA GLU A 237 -12.72 -50.41 2.50
C GLU A 237 -13.62 -49.69 3.49
N VAL A 238 -14.67 -50.34 3.96
CA VAL A 238 -15.60 -49.77 4.93
C VAL A 238 -14.94 -49.54 6.30
N ASN A 239 -14.26 -50.55 6.84
CA ASN A 239 -13.82 -50.53 8.24
C ASN A 239 -12.46 -49.84 8.46
N THR A 240 -11.58 -49.82 7.46
CA THR A 240 -10.21 -49.30 7.58
C THR A 240 -10.03 -47.96 6.89
N TYR A 241 -10.44 -47.86 5.62
CA TYR A 241 -10.20 -46.67 4.79
C TYR A 241 -11.39 -45.72 4.76
N GLY A 242 -12.59 -46.22 5.04
CA GLY A 242 -13.85 -45.51 4.94
C GLY A 242 -14.25 -45.18 3.50
N THR A 243 -13.74 -45.93 2.51
CA THR A 243 -14.09 -45.81 1.08
C THR A 243 -15.41 -46.51 0.77
N SER A 244 -15.90 -46.36 -0.46
CA SER A 244 -17.17 -46.92 -0.90
C SER A 244 -16.96 -48.32 -1.51
N PRO A 245 -17.52 -49.40 -0.93
CA PRO A 245 -17.36 -50.78 -1.42
C PRO A 245 -18.07 -51.10 -2.75
N THR A 246 -18.54 -50.07 -3.46
CA THR A 246 -19.38 -50.21 -4.66
C THR A 246 -18.98 -49.24 -5.75
N LEU A 247 -17.92 -48.47 -5.52
CA LEU A 247 -17.44 -47.41 -6.40
C LEU A 247 -15.93 -47.40 -6.34
N ALA A 248 -15.30 -47.96 -7.38
CA ALA A 248 -13.86 -48.06 -7.52
C ALA A 248 -13.10 -46.73 -7.36
N ASP A 249 -13.78 -45.60 -7.51
CA ASP A 249 -13.26 -44.25 -7.31
C ASP A 249 -14.23 -43.54 -6.38
N THR A 250 -13.87 -43.49 -5.09
CA THR A 250 -14.77 -43.00 -4.04
C THR A 250 -15.07 -41.52 -4.17
N ASP A 251 -14.08 -40.68 -4.49
CA ASP A 251 -14.24 -39.22 -4.54
C ASP A 251 -14.46 -38.65 -5.97
N GLY A 252 -14.39 -39.50 -6.99
CA GLY A 252 -14.77 -39.20 -8.36
C GLY A 252 -13.74 -38.39 -9.14
N ASP A 253 -12.47 -38.45 -8.76
CA ASP A 253 -11.37 -37.69 -9.35
C ASP A 253 -10.61 -38.43 -10.48
N LYS A 254 -11.05 -39.64 -10.83
CA LYS A 254 -10.48 -40.64 -11.77
C LYS A 254 -9.28 -41.42 -11.27
N TYR A 255 -8.80 -41.19 -10.06
CA TYR A 255 -7.91 -42.13 -9.39
C TYR A 255 -8.79 -43.10 -8.60
N SER A 256 -8.59 -44.40 -8.83
CA SER A 256 -9.29 -45.40 -8.04
C SER A 256 -8.74 -45.43 -6.62
N ASP A 257 -9.52 -45.97 -5.68
CA ASP A 257 -9.10 -46.14 -4.29
C ASP A 257 -7.82 -46.99 -4.22
N TYR A 258 -7.72 -48.02 -5.09
CA TYR A 258 -6.48 -48.76 -5.34
C TYR A 258 -5.28 -47.87 -5.70
N THR A 259 -5.47 -46.92 -6.61
CA THR A 259 -4.38 -46.08 -7.09
C THR A 259 -3.84 -45.19 -5.97
N GLU A 260 -4.72 -44.60 -5.19
CA GLU A 260 -4.35 -43.66 -4.13
C GLU A 260 -3.73 -44.35 -2.91
N ILE A 261 -4.33 -45.46 -2.47
CA ILE A 261 -3.89 -46.21 -1.29
C ILE A 261 -2.65 -47.05 -1.62
N ILE A 262 -2.65 -47.79 -2.73
CA ILE A 262 -1.62 -48.79 -3.04
C ILE A 262 -0.54 -48.22 -3.95
N ASP A 263 -0.88 -47.82 -5.18
CA ASP A 263 0.13 -47.44 -6.18
C ASP A 263 0.89 -46.16 -5.78
N ARG A 264 0.21 -45.24 -5.11
CA ARG A 264 0.79 -43.98 -4.61
C ARG A 264 1.15 -44.01 -3.14
N GLY A 265 1.00 -45.17 -2.49
CA GLY A 265 1.43 -45.44 -1.12
C GLY A 265 0.71 -44.58 -0.07
N GLY A 266 -0.57 -44.30 -0.25
CA GLY A 266 -1.41 -43.53 0.68
C GLY A 266 -1.02 -42.06 0.80
N ARG A 267 -0.31 -41.51 -0.19
CA ARG A 267 0.00 -40.07 -0.25
C ARG A 267 -1.24 -39.21 -0.47
N TYR A 268 -2.23 -39.78 -1.13
CA TYR A 268 -3.51 -39.16 -1.44
C TYR A 268 -4.58 -39.80 -0.56
N ASN A 269 -5.53 -38.98 -0.13
CA ASN A 269 -6.64 -39.44 0.68
C ASN A 269 -7.80 -39.75 -0.28
N PRO A 270 -8.26 -41.01 -0.39
CA PRO A 270 -9.31 -41.41 -1.34
C PRO A 270 -10.70 -40.83 -1.01
N LEU A 271 -10.78 -40.09 0.09
CA LEU A 271 -11.97 -39.36 0.51
C LEU A 271 -11.91 -37.88 0.11
N ILE A 272 -10.82 -37.44 -0.54
CA ILE A 272 -10.56 -36.04 -0.88
C ILE A 272 -10.12 -35.91 -2.34
N ALA A 273 -11.05 -35.46 -3.17
CA ALA A 273 -10.85 -35.39 -4.61
C ALA A 273 -9.64 -34.53 -4.99
N ASN A 274 -8.69 -35.13 -5.70
CA ASN A 274 -7.47 -34.51 -6.21
C ASN A 274 -7.78 -33.68 -7.46
N THR A 275 -8.56 -32.62 -7.28
CA THR A 275 -8.90 -31.68 -8.36
C THR A 275 -7.81 -30.62 -8.55
N PRO A 276 -7.70 -30.02 -9.75
CA PRO A 276 -6.76 -28.93 -9.96
C PRO A 276 -7.10 -27.76 -9.04
N ARG A 277 -6.09 -27.20 -8.37
CA ARG A 277 -6.25 -26.01 -7.51
C ARG A 277 -5.33 -24.92 -7.98
N LEU A 278 -5.90 -23.74 -8.18
CA LEU A 278 -5.20 -22.58 -8.70
C LEU A 278 -5.27 -21.45 -7.69
N GLU A 279 -4.15 -20.79 -7.50
CA GLU A 279 -4.04 -19.52 -6.79
C GLU A 279 -3.59 -18.43 -7.77
N LEU A 280 -4.40 -17.40 -7.96
CA LEU A 280 -4.08 -16.13 -8.61
C LEU A 280 -3.49 -15.18 -7.58
N SER A 281 -2.19 -14.92 -7.66
CA SER A 281 -1.52 -13.92 -6.84
C SER A 281 -1.28 -12.63 -7.64
N GLN A 282 -1.57 -11.48 -7.06
CA GLN A 282 -1.14 -10.20 -7.63
C GLN A 282 0.34 -9.97 -7.31
N VAL A 283 1.19 -9.83 -8.32
CA VAL A 283 2.66 -9.75 -8.15
C VAL A 283 3.27 -8.42 -8.54
N THR A 284 2.53 -7.58 -9.29
CA THR A 284 2.90 -6.18 -9.45
C THR A 284 1.88 -5.29 -8.77
N ALA A 285 2.37 -4.18 -8.25
CA ALA A 285 1.61 -2.96 -8.05
C ALA A 285 0.61 -2.73 -9.21
N PRO A 286 -0.70 -2.61 -8.94
CA PRO A 286 -1.65 -2.10 -9.93
C PRO A 286 -1.32 -0.64 -10.23
N SER A 287 -1.41 -0.25 -11.49
CA SER A 287 -1.39 1.15 -11.88
C SER A 287 -2.70 1.52 -12.57
N ILE A 288 -3.32 2.59 -12.10
CA ILE A 288 -4.52 3.16 -12.68
C ILE A 288 -4.09 4.44 -13.38
N GLU A 289 -4.39 4.55 -14.66
CA GLU A 289 -4.12 5.72 -15.50
C GLU A 289 -5.44 6.44 -15.80
N LEU A 290 -5.42 7.77 -15.77
CA LEU A 290 -6.53 8.63 -16.14
C LEU A 290 -6.01 9.77 -17.01
N ASN A 291 -6.56 9.88 -18.23
CA ASN A 291 -6.14 10.89 -19.18
C ASN A 291 -7.01 12.15 -19.08
N VAL A 292 -6.35 13.31 -19.09
CA VAL A 292 -6.96 14.61 -19.31
C VAL A 292 -6.72 14.99 -20.76
N VAL A 293 -7.80 15.24 -21.51
CA VAL A 293 -7.74 15.58 -22.93
C VAL A 293 -8.25 17.00 -23.17
N ARG A 294 -7.80 17.62 -24.25
CA ARG A 294 -8.33 18.91 -24.71
C ARG A 294 -9.69 18.69 -25.39
N THR A 295 -10.72 19.43 -24.97
CA THR A 295 -12.09 19.28 -25.45
C THR A 295 -12.25 19.55 -26.95
N SER A 296 -11.34 20.32 -27.56
CA SER A 296 -11.43 20.70 -28.97
C SER A 296 -11.01 19.61 -29.96
N ASP A 297 -10.06 18.75 -29.59
CA ASP A 297 -9.43 17.79 -30.50
C ASP A 297 -9.16 16.40 -29.88
N ASN A 298 -9.58 16.20 -28.62
CA ASN A 298 -9.40 14.95 -27.86
C ASN A 298 -7.93 14.51 -27.71
N THR A 299 -6.98 15.45 -27.83
CA THR A 299 -5.56 15.18 -27.61
C THR A 299 -5.25 15.08 -26.12
N VAL A 300 -4.45 14.10 -25.70
CA VAL A 300 -4.00 13.96 -24.31
C VAL A 300 -3.13 15.15 -23.94
N VAL A 301 -3.60 15.97 -23.01
CA VAL A 301 -2.89 17.10 -22.42
C VAL A 301 -1.92 16.60 -21.36
N LYS A 302 -2.42 15.70 -20.51
CA LYS A 302 -1.66 15.10 -19.41
C LYS A 302 -2.28 13.74 -19.07
N SER A 303 -1.44 12.77 -18.74
CA SER A 303 -1.87 11.50 -18.18
C SER A 303 -1.45 11.45 -16.72
N HIS A 304 -2.41 11.16 -15.84
CA HIS A 304 -2.19 10.98 -14.42
C HIS A 304 -2.18 9.48 -14.12
N THR A 305 -1.10 9.00 -13.49
CA THR A 305 -0.94 7.58 -13.19
C THR A 305 -0.76 7.37 -11.70
N ALA A 306 -1.75 6.78 -11.07
CA ALA A 306 -1.68 6.30 -9.70
C ALA A 306 -1.05 4.91 -9.70
N SER A 307 0.14 4.76 -9.10
CA SER A 307 0.77 3.46 -8.88
C SER A 307 0.58 3.05 -7.43
N LEU A 308 -0.12 1.95 -7.21
CA LEU A 308 -0.39 1.43 -5.87
C LEU A 308 0.78 0.54 -5.43
N GLN A 309 1.01 0.38 -4.14
CA GLN A 309 2.03 -0.52 -3.61
C GLN A 309 1.36 -1.61 -2.80
N LEU A 310 1.69 -2.87 -3.07
CA LEU A 310 1.18 -4.00 -2.28
C LEU A 310 1.62 -3.86 -0.82
N GLY A 311 0.67 -4.02 0.11
CA GLY A 311 0.89 -4.00 1.55
C GLY A 311 1.65 -5.24 2.06
N GLN A 312 1.61 -5.51 3.38
CA GLN A 312 2.29 -6.67 3.97
C GLN A 312 1.73 -8.05 3.53
N GLN A 313 0.71 -8.09 2.66
CA GLN A 313 -0.01 -9.30 2.27
C GLN A 313 -0.22 -9.37 0.75
N ASP A 314 0.19 -10.50 0.15
CA ASP A 314 -0.09 -10.81 -1.25
C ASP A 314 -1.60 -11.00 -1.46
N SER A 315 -2.19 -10.29 -2.43
CA SER A 315 -3.55 -10.57 -2.91
C SER A 315 -3.57 -11.96 -3.51
N ARG A 316 -4.39 -12.88 -2.97
CA ARG A 316 -4.50 -14.27 -3.46
C ARG A 316 -5.96 -14.67 -3.67
N SER A 317 -6.30 -15.02 -4.90
CA SER A 317 -7.57 -15.61 -5.30
C SER A 317 -7.36 -17.10 -5.53
N ALA A 318 -8.14 -17.99 -4.91
CA ALA A 318 -7.92 -19.43 -4.94
C ALA A 318 -9.17 -20.22 -5.34
N THR A 319 -9.13 -20.82 -6.53
CA THR A 319 -10.23 -21.60 -7.10
C THR A 319 -9.86 -23.08 -7.19
N ASP A 320 -10.82 -23.97 -6.94
CA ASP A 320 -10.78 -25.31 -7.53
C ASP A 320 -11.21 -25.19 -9.01
N ALA A 321 -11.12 -26.22 -9.84
CA ALA A 321 -11.48 -26.14 -11.27
C ALA A 321 -12.96 -25.73 -11.57
N GLN A 322 -13.72 -25.20 -10.60
CA GLN A 322 -15.13 -24.89 -10.70
C GLN A 322 -15.45 -23.43 -10.29
N THR A 323 -15.61 -22.59 -11.30
CA THR A 323 -16.09 -21.21 -11.13
C THR A 323 -17.61 -21.21 -10.89
N GLN A 324 -18.04 -21.07 -9.64
CA GLN A 324 -19.39 -20.59 -9.31
C GLN A 324 -19.31 -19.57 -8.18
N ARG A 325 -19.67 -18.33 -8.50
CA ARG A 325 -19.88 -17.26 -7.52
C ARG A 325 -21.12 -17.60 -6.69
N VAL A 326 -20.92 -18.18 -5.51
CA VAL A 326 -21.97 -18.31 -4.50
C VAL A 326 -22.01 -17.02 -3.70
N THR A 327 -22.87 -16.08 -4.10
CA THR A 327 -23.29 -14.99 -3.22
C THR A 327 -24.32 -15.58 -2.26
N ALA A 328 -23.86 -16.11 -1.13
CA ALA A 328 -24.77 -16.45 -0.04
C ALA A 328 -24.97 -15.18 0.79
N ASP A 329 -26.18 -14.64 0.77
CA ASP A 329 -26.67 -13.84 1.89
C ASP A 329 -26.67 -14.76 3.11
N VAL A 330 -25.71 -14.58 4.02
CA VAL A 330 -25.66 -15.33 5.26
C VAL A 330 -26.75 -14.81 6.18
N SER A 331 -27.98 -15.29 5.98
CA SER A 331 -28.93 -15.44 7.08
C SER A 331 -28.48 -16.67 7.86
N ALA A 332 -27.49 -16.49 8.73
CA ALA A 332 -27.05 -17.54 9.63
C ALA A 332 -28.28 -18.02 10.43
N THR A 333 -28.64 -19.27 10.18
CA THR A 333 -29.67 -19.97 10.93
C THR A 333 -28.97 -20.99 11.81
N VAL A 334 -28.21 -20.53 12.80
CA VAL A 334 -27.82 -21.33 13.97
C VAL A 334 -27.87 -20.39 15.17
N GLY A 335 -28.64 -20.80 16.19
CA GLY A 335 -29.02 -19.96 17.32
C GLY A 335 -27.83 -19.42 18.12
N ALA A 336 -27.82 -18.10 18.32
CA ALA A 336 -27.07 -17.44 19.37
C ALA A 336 -28.06 -16.66 20.24
N GLU A 337 -28.23 -17.06 21.50
CA GLU A 337 -28.81 -16.19 22.52
C GLU A 337 -27.72 -15.23 23.00
N ILE A 338 -27.90 -13.92 22.77
CA ILE A 338 -27.08 -12.83 23.28
C ILE A 338 -27.89 -12.05 24.33
N SER A 339 -27.28 -11.80 25.49
CA SER A 339 -27.75 -10.80 26.48
C SER A 339 -26.53 -10.17 27.14
N GLY A 340 -26.39 -8.85 27.36
CA GLY A 340 -27.17 -7.67 27.01
C GLY A 340 -26.43 -6.42 27.52
N GLY A 341 -26.63 -5.26 26.89
CA GLY A 341 -26.04 -3.98 27.27
C GLY A 341 -26.19 -2.95 26.14
N THR A 342 -26.38 -1.67 26.44
CA THR A 342 -27.04 -0.69 25.56
C THR A 342 -26.26 -0.13 24.37
N ASP A 343 -25.06 -0.60 24.04
CA ASP A 343 -24.34 -0.21 22.82
C ASP A 343 -23.53 -1.43 22.32
N GLY A 344 -23.65 -1.77 21.03
CA GLY A 344 -22.98 -2.92 20.39
C GLY A 344 -23.86 -4.16 20.18
N PHE A 345 -23.94 -4.67 18.94
CA PHE A 345 -24.62 -5.91 18.52
C PHE A 345 -26.00 -6.22 19.14
N ASN A 346 -26.99 -5.31 18.97
CA ASN A 346 -28.38 -5.57 19.36
C ASN A 346 -29.22 -6.12 18.20
N ALA A 347 -29.55 -7.42 18.22
CA ALA A 347 -30.75 -7.95 17.58
C ALA A 347 -31.43 -9.00 18.49
N LYS A 348 -32.41 -8.55 19.28
CA LYS A 348 -33.46 -9.42 19.82
C LYS A 348 -34.43 -9.78 18.70
N ALA A 349 -34.36 -11.01 18.19
CA ALA A 349 -35.52 -11.83 17.80
C ALA A 349 -35.04 -13.13 17.14
N SER A 350 -35.75 -14.21 17.43
CA SER A 350 -35.85 -15.39 16.58
C SER A 350 -35.84 -15.03 15.08
N ALA A 351 -35.01 -15.73 14.30
CA ALA A 351 -34.79 -15.57 12.86
C ALA A 351 -33.76 -14.50 12.46
N SER A 352 -32.76 -14.97 11.69
CA SER A 352 -31.79 -14.20 10.91
C SER A 352 -31.01 -13.11 11.68
N VAL A 353 -29.87 -13.50 12.26
CA VAL A 353 -28.72 -12.60 12.22
C VAL A 353 -28.38 -12.43 10.73
N THR A 354 -28.74 -11.29 10.17
CA THR A 354 -28.29 -10.86 8.85
C THR A 354 -26.93 -10.22 9.07
N VAL A 355 -25.86 -11.01 8.98
CA VAL A 355 -24.54 -10.45 8.68
C VAL A 355 -24.55 -10.27 7.18
N SER A 356 -24.92 -9.07 6.72
CA SER A 356 -24.74 -8.65 5.34
C SER A 356 -23.27 -8.31 5.11
N ALA A 357 -22.42 -9.33 5.17
CA ALA A 357 -21.16 -9.34 4.46
C ALA A 357 -21.44 -10.20 3.22
N GLY A 358 -21.55 -9.57 2.06
CA GLY A 358 -21.64 -10.37 0.85
C GLY A 358 -20.30 -11.04 0.64
N TYR A 359 -20.29 -12.35 0.82
CA TYR A 359 -19.15 -13.19 0.55
C TYR A 359 -19.09 -13.41 -0.97
N GLY A 360 -18.54 -12.42 -1.67
CA GLY A 360 -17.91 -12.64 -2.97
C GLY A 360 -16.60 -13.38 -2.72
N TYR A 361 -16.31 -14.40 -3.52
CA TYR A 361 -15.10 -15.18 -3.40
C TYR A 361 -13.84 -14.28 -3.38
N GLU A 362 -12.90 -14.65 -2.51
CA GLU A 362 -11.45 -14.48 -2.68
C GLU A 362 -10.81 -13.10 -2.38
N LYS A 363 -9.65 -13.15 -1.71
CA LYS A 363 -9.04 -12.07 -0.94
C LYS A 363 -9.00 -10.71 -1.65
N SER A 364 -9.31 -9.68 -0.88
CA SER A 364 -9.06 -8.28 -1.18
C SER A 364 -7.57 -7.95 -1.10
N ALA A 365 -7.05 -7.28 -2.12
CA ALA A 365 -5.70 -6.73 -2.10
C ALA A 365 -5.62 -5.65 -1.02
N SER A 366 -4.66 -5.75 -0.10
CA SER A 366 -4.31 -4.62 0.76
C SER A 366 -3.17 -3.83 0.12
N TYR A 367 -3.36 -2.53 -0.02
CA TYR A 367 -2.36 -1.60 -0.53
C TYR A 367 -1.76 -0.81 0.62
N THR A 368 -0.51 -0.35 0.49
CA THR A 368 0.08 0.51 1.53
C THR A 368 -0.69 1.82 1.60
N THR A 369 -0.89 2.30 2.83
CA THR A 369 -1.56 3.57 3.14
C THR A 369 -1.02 4.74 2.32
N GLY A 370 0.31 4.87 2.22
CA GLY A 370 0.94 5.92 1.41
C GLY A 370 0.63 5.83 -0.09
N SER A 371 0.43 4.63 -0.63
CA SER A 371 0.08 4.46 -2.04
C SER A 371 -1.40 4.72 -2.33
N VAL A 372 -2.29 4.42 -1.38
CA VAL A 372 -3.72 4.79 -1.43
C VAL A 372 -3.87 6.30 -1.43
N ARG A 373 -3.22 7.00 -0.50
CA ARG A 373 -3.17 8.47 -0.46
C ARG A 373 -2.64 9.08 -1.74
N SER A 374 -1.52 8.56 -2.24
CA SER A 374 -0.94 9.05 -3.51
C SER A 374 -1.91 8.87 -4.69
N SER A 375 -2.68 7.77 -4.71
CA SER A 375 -3.72 7.52 -5.73
C SER A 375 -4.86 8.53 -5.64
N GLN A 376 -5.35 8.79 -4.43
CA GLN A 376 -6.41 9.76 -4.17
C GLN A 376 -5.99 11.18 -4.57
N GLN A 377 -4.78 11.60 -4.17
CA GLN A 377 -4.19 12.88 -4.59
C GLN A 377 -4.07 12.97 -6.11
N THR A 378 -3.59 11.91 -6.76
CA THR A 378 -3.51 11.85 -8.24
C THR A 378 -4.87 12.02 -8.91
N SER A 379 -5.92 11.48 -8.30
CA SER A 379 -7.30 11.63 -8.78
C SER A 379 -7.79 13.08 -8.71
N GLU A 380 -7.45 13.78 -7.62
CA GLU A 380 -7.82 15.18 -7.41
C GLU A 380 -7.04 16.13 -8.31
N GLU A 381 -5.75 15.86 -8.54
CA GLU A 381 -4.95 16.58 -9.54
C GLU A 381 -5.56 16.46 -10.94
N ALA A 382 -6.01 15.25 -11.32
CA ALA A 382 -6.67 15.03 -12.61
C ALA A 382 -8.00 15.79 -12.71
N LEU A 383 -8.81 15.83 -11.64
CA LEU A 383 -10.01 16.68 -11.59
C LEU A 383 -9.67 18.15 -11.77
N SER A 384 -8.67 18.65 -11.04
CA SER A 384 -8.22 20.04 -11.10
C SER A 384 -7.81 20.46 -12.50
N GLU A 385 -6.97 19.64 -13.15
CA GLU A 385 -6.53 19.87 -14.52
C GLU A 385 -7.71 19.81 -15.51
N SER A 386 -8.69 18.94 -15.28
CA SER A 386 -9.91 18.84 -16.10
C SER A 386 -10.90 19.99 -15.91
N ALA A 387 -10.82 20.72 -14.79
CA ALA A 387 -11.65 21.89 -14.52
C ALA A 387 -11.13 23.16 -15.23
N SER A 388 -9.91 23.11 -15.78
CA SER A 388 -9.36 24.21 -16.58
C SER A 388 -10.15 24.42 -17.89
N GLN A 389 -10.15 25.65 -18.41
CA GLN A 389 -10.92 25.96 -19.62
C GLN A 389 -10.46 25.13 -20.83
N GLY A 390 -11.37 24.29 -21.35
CA GLY A 390 -11.17 23.55 -22.60
C GLY A 390 -10.49 22.19 -22.45
N THR A 391 -10.49 21.60 -21.25
CA THR A 391 -10.10 20.20 -21.01
C THR A 391 -11.27 19.36 -20.48
N THR A 392 -11.13 18.04 -20.49
CA THR A 392 -12.07 17.08 -19.89
C THR A 392 -11.34 15.78 -19.56
N LEU A 393 -11.86 15.00 -18.61
CA LEU A 393 -11.41 13.63 -18.38
C LEU A 393 -11.85 12.74 -19.55
N SER A 394 -10.99 11.84 -20.01
CA SER A 394 -11.30 10.92 -21.10
C SER A 394 -10.46 9.65 -21.06
N GLY A 395 -11.12 8.52 -20.77
CA GLY A 395 -10.49 7.20 -20.78
C GLY A 395 -9.44 7.01 -19.67
N GLY A 396 -9.29 5.77 -19.24
CA GLY A 396 -8.28 5.35 -18.29
C GLY A 396 -7.82 3.94 -18.58
N LYS A 397 -6.83 3.47 -17.81
CA LYS A 397 -6.26 2.14 -18.00
C LYS A 397 -5.83 1.55 -16.67
N LEU A 398 -6.29 0.34 -16.37
CA LEU A 398 -5.81 -0.45 -15.24
C LEU A 398 -4.77 -1.44 -15.76
N ASN A 399 -3.56 -1.39 -15.20
CA ASN A 399 -2.50 -2.34 -15.48
C ASN A 399 -2.15 -3.09 -14.20
N VAL A 400 -1.98 -4.39 -14.29
CA VAL A 400 -1.62 -5.23 -13.15
C VAL A 400 -0.93 -6.50 -13.65
N GLY A 401 -0.02 -7.04 -12.86
CA GLY A 401 0.70 -8.27 -13.13
C GLY A 401 0.23 -9.35 -12.18
N PHE A 402 -0.15 -10.49 -12.74
CA PHE A 402 -0.59 -11.66 -12.00
C PHE A 402 0.44 -12.78 -12.05
N LYS A 403 0.34 -13.70 -11.10
CA LYS A 403 1.02 -14.98 -11.10
C LYS A 403 -0.01 -16.03 -10.76
N VAL A 404 -0.03 -17.13 -11.50
CA VAL A 404 -0.89 -18.25 -11.21
C VAL A 404 -0.04 -19.40 -10.68
N LYS A 405 -0.40 -19.94 -9.52
CA LYS A 405 0.28 -21.05 -8.85
C LYS A 405 -0.67 -22.25 -8.76
N ASN A 406 -0.15 -23.44 -9.01
CA ASN A 406 -0.83 -24.67 -8.69
C ASN A 406 -0.59 -25.00 -7.20
N THR A 407 -1.65 -24.94 -6.40
CA THR A 407 -1.63 -25.27 -4.97
C THR A 407 -2.14 -26.68 -4.68
N GLY A 408 -2.59 -27.39 -5.71
CA GLY A 408 -3.02 -28.78 -5.62
C GLY A 408 -1.91 -29.74 -6.01
N ASP A 409 -2.22 -31.03 -5.91
CA ASP A 409 -1.22 -32.07 -6.05
C ASP A 409 -1.12 -32.67 -7.46
N ILE A 410 -2.04 -32.31 -8.35
CA ILE A 410 -2.08 -32.80 -9.73
C ILE A 410 -1.49 -31.81 -10.71
N SER A 411 -0.79 -32.32 -11.71
CA SER A 411 -0.19 -31.50 -12.77
C SER A 411 -1.16 -31.32 -13.94
N PHE A 412 -1.17 -30.14 -14.54
CA PHE A 412 -2.05 -29.84 -15.68
C PHE A 412 -1.48 -28.72 -16.56
N ASN A 413 -1.95 -28.66 -17.81
CA ASN A 413 -1.68 -27.56 -18.74
C ASN A 413 -2.77 -26.48 -18.62
N PHE A 414 -2.34 -25.29 -18.22
CA PHE A 414 -3.17 -24.10 -17.99
C PHE A 414 -3.18 -23.18 -19.21
N LYS A 415 -4.38 -22.83 -19.69
CA LYS A 415 -4.63 -22.01 -20.90
C LYS A 415 -5.79 -21.04 -20.72
N ASP A 416 -5.89 -20.09 -21.66
CA ASP A 416 -7.06 -19.23 -21.89
C ASP A 416 -7.53 -18.44 -20.65
N LEU A 417 -6.58 -17.98 -19.83
CA LEU A 417 -6.85 -17.22 -18.62
C LEU A 417 -7.55 -15.89 -18.95
N THR A 418 -8.71 -15.70 -18.33
CA THR A 418 -9.40 -14.42 -18.18
C THR A 418 -9.56 -14.12 -16.70
N VAL A 419 -9.18 -12.92 -16.29
CA VAL A 419 -9.30 -12.42 -14.91
C VAL A 419 -10.32 -11.29 -14.90
N THR A 420 -11.29 -11.32 -14.00
CA THR A 420 -12.25 -10.23 -13.83
C THR A 420 -11.74 -9.29 -12.74
N ALA A 421 -11.64 -8.00 -13.06
CA ALA A 421 -11.47 -6.94 -12.08
C ALA A 421 -12.84 -6.59 -11.49
N LEU A 422 -12.94 -6.59 -10.17
CA LEU A 422 -14.12 -6.25 -9.40
C LEU A 422 -13.84 -5.04 -8.53
N ARG A 423 -14.89 -4.34 -8.14
CA ARG A 423 -14.83 -3.36 -7.06
C ARG A 423 -15.96 -3.56 -6.07
N ARG A 424 -15.71 -3.28 -4.78
CA ARG A 424 -16.79 -3.24 -3.78
C ARG A 424 -17.77 -2.10 -4.13
N ASP A 425 -19.07 -2.34 -3.99
CA ASP A 425 -20.10 -1.34 -4.24
C ASP A 425 -20.13 -0.30 -3.09
N PRO A 426 -19.86 0.99 -3.35
CA PRO A 426 -19.89 2.02 -2.32
C PRO A 426 -21.26 2.21 -1.65
N ALA A 427 -22.36 1.93 -2.37
CA ALA A 427 -23.72 2.11 -1.85
C ALA A 427 -24.20 0.91 -1.04
N ASN A 428 -23.67 -0.28 -1.32
CA ASN A 428 -23.93 -1.49 -0.58
C ASN A 428 -22.65 -2.33 -0.49
N PRO A 429 -21.85 -2.16 0.57
CA PRO A 429 -20.56 -2.85 0.73
C PRO A 429 -20.62 -4.39 0.69
N ALA A 430 -21.82 -4.99 0.77
CA ALA A 430 -22.02 -6.42 0.55
C ALA A 430 -21.99 -6.82 -0.93
N ASN A 431 -22.10 -5.89 -1.87
CA ASN A 431 -22.11 -6.19 -3.30
C ASN A 431 -20.77 -5.87 -3.96
N TYR A 432 -20.46 -6.60 -5.02
CA TYR A 432 -19.31 -6.33 -5.89
C TYR A 432 -19.79 -6.02 -7.30
N LEU A 433 -19.29 -4.91 -7.85
CA LEU A 433 -19.53 -4.45 -9.22
C LEU A 433 -18.37 -4.89 -10.12
N VAL A 434 -18.69 -5.33 -11.33
CA VAL A 434 -17.68 -5.68 -12.33
C VAL A 434 -17.06 -4.41 -12.91
N VAL A 435 -15.73 -4.31 -12.83
CA VAL A 435 -14.94 -3.26 -13.48
C VAL A 435 -14.70 -3.63 -14.94
N GLY A 436 -14.28 -4.88 -15.19
CA GLY A 436 -14.08 -5.42 -16.53
C GLY A 436 -13.23 -6.70 -16.55
N ASN A 437 -13.10 -7.31 -17.73
CA ASN A 437 -12.35 -8.55 -17.92
C ASN A 437 -10.98 -8.28 -18.57
N MET A 438 -9.95 -8.92 -18.03
CA MET A 438 -8.57 -8.85 -18.50
C MET A 438 -8.15 -10.22 -19.03
N THR A 439 -7.33 -10.25 -20.09
CA THR A 439 -6.81 -11.51 -20.67
C THR A 439 -5.28 -11.52 -20.61
N PRO A 440 -4.68 -11.91 -19.48
CA PRO A 440 -3.22 -11.99 -19.35
C PRO A 440 -2.66 -13.01 -20.36
N ALA A 441 -1.60 -12.63 -21.07
CA ALA A 441 -1.06 -13.47 -22.14
C ALA A 441 -0.30 -14.69 -21.57
N LEU A 442 -0.85 -15.89 -21.80
CA LEU A 442 -0.13 -17.15 -21.66
C LEU A 442 0.51 -17.49 -23.02
N GLY A 443 1.78 -17.89 -23.03
CA GLY A 443 2.49 -18.24 -24.28
C GLY A 443 1.72 -19.26 -25.14
N ALA A 444 1.96 -19.26 -26.45
CA ALA A 444 1.26 -20.16 -27.38
C ALA A 444 1.42 -21.63 -26.94
N GLY A 445 0.31 -22.28 -26.56
CA GLY A 445 0.31 -23.67 -26.07
C GLY A 445 0.15 -23.84 -24.55
N GLY A 446 -0.02 -22.75 -23.80
CA GLY A 446 -0.27 -22.79 -22.35
C GLY A 446 0.97 -23.00 -21.51
N VAL A 447 0.77 -23.19 -20.21
CA VAL A 447 1.85 -23.47 -19.24
C VAL A 447 1.51 -24.74 -18.47
N VAL A 448 2.43 -25.70 -18.43
CA VAL A 448 2.29 -26.87 -17.56
C VAL A 448 2.65 -26.46 -16.14
N LEU A 449 1.69 -26.59 -15.22
CA LEU A 449 1.88 -26.32 -13.79
C LEU A 449 1.89 -27.65 -13.03
N SER A 450 3.08 -28.07 -12.58
CA SER A 450 3.22 -29.19 -11.64
C SER A 450 2.78 -28.79 -10.22
N ASN A 451 2.69 -29.76 -9.29
CA ASN A 451 2.46 -29.49 -7.87
C ASN A 451 3.42 -28.39 -7.37
N GLY A 452 2.86 -27.32 -6.78
CA GLY A 452 3.60 -26.15 -6.29
C GLY A 452 4.18 -25.23 -7.38
N GLY A 453 4.08 -25.63 -8.64
CA GLY A 453 4.56 -24.88 -9.81
C GLY A 453 3.78 -23.59 -10.02
N SER A 454 4.38 -22.61 -10.68
CA SER A 454 3.73 -21.32 -10.94
C SER A 454 4.17 -20.71 -12.27
N THR A 455 3.32 -19.83 -12.82
CA THR A 455 3.66 -19.02 -13.99
C THR A 455 4.73 -17.99 -13.64
N GLY A 456 5.35 -17.42 -14.68
CA GLY A 456 5.98 -16.10 -14.54
C GLY A 456 4.93 -15.00 -14.33
N THR A 457 5.37 -13.74 -14.26
CA THR A 457 4.48 -12.58 -14.20
C THR A 457 3.71 -12.44 -15.52
N LEU A 458 2.38 -12.54 -15.43
CA LEU A 458 1.44 -12.34 -16.52
C LEU A 458 0.93 -10.90 -16.46
N ALA A 459 1.42 -10.04 -17.37
CA ALA A 459 0.94 -8.68 -17.47
C ALA A 459 -0.49 -8.66 -18.04
N ALA A 460 -1.35 -7.89 -17.40
CA ALA A 460 -2.75 -7.70 -17.76
C ALA A 460 -3.05 -6.20 -17.84
N SER A 461 -3.92 -5.84 -18.78
CA SER A 461 -4.36 -4.46 -18.94
C SER A 461 -5.83 -4.37 -19.32
N LEU A 462 -6.52 -3.35 -18.83
CA LEU A 462 -7.94 -3.10 -19.03
C LEU A 462 -8.18 -1.61 -19.29
N ASP A 463 -8.81 -1.29 -20.41
CA ASP A 463 -9.25 0.07 -20.69
C ASP A 463 -10.51 0.40 -19.86
N LEU A 464 -10.51 1.57 -19.24
CA LEU A 464 -11.56 2.02 -18.33
C LEU A 464 -12.24 3.29 -18.87
N PRO A 465 -13.56 3.45 -18.67
CA PRO A 465 -14.22 4.74 -18.73
C PRO A 465 -13.60 5.73 -17.73
N ALA A 466 -13.66 7.04 -18.04
CA ALA A 466 -13.03 8.08 -17.22
C ALA A 466 -13.59 8.16 -15.80
N ASP A 467 -14.90 8.02 -15.65
CA ASP A 467 -15.63 8.01 -14.38
C ASP A 467 -15.28 6.78 -13.53
N LEU A 468 -15.11 5.62 -14.18
CA LEU A 468 -14.70 4.39 -13.51
C LEU A 468 -13.24 4.44 -13.07
N ALA A 469 -12.33 4.90 -13.93
CA ALA A 469 -10.92 5.09 -13.58
C ALA A 469 -10.78 6.09 -12.42
N LEU A 470 -11.49 7.20 -12.49
CA LEU A 470 -11.50 8.21 -11.43
C LEU A 470 -11.97 7.63 -10.09
N SER A 471 -13.13 6.95 -10.08
CA SER A 471 -13.67 6.37 -8.84
C SER A 471 -12.80 5.24 -8.27
N LEU A 472 -12.07 4.50 -9.12
CA LEU A 472 -11.08 3.53 -8.66
C LEU A 472 -9.82 4.19 -8.11
N MET A 473 -9.38 5.33 -8.65
CA MET A 473 -8.26 6.08 -8.07
C MET A 473 -8.59 6.69 -6.70
N GLN A 474 -9.87 7.03 -6.47
CA GLN A 474 -10.36 7.55 -5.19
C GLN A 474 -10.47 6.46 -4.11
N ARG A 475 -10.78 5.21 -4.52
CA ARG A 475 -10.94 4.06 -3.61
C ARG A 475 -10.21 2.83 -4.16
N PRO A 476 -8.87 2.89 -4.31
CA PRO A 476 -8.12 1.79 -4.90
C PRO A 476 -8.20 0.51 -4.07
N GLN A 477 -8.35 0.61 -2.74
CA GLN A 477 -8.50 -0.51 -1.81
C GLN A 477 -9.74 -1.37 -2.03
N ASP A 478 -10.73 -0.88 -2.79
CA ASP A 478 -11.91 -1.68 -3.16
C ASP A 478 -11.67 -2.56 -4.38
N LEU A 479 -10.51 -2.47 -5.05
CA LEU A 479 -10.21 -3.23 -6.25
C LEU A 479 -9.84 -4.68 -5.90
N LEU A 480 -10.53 -5.64 -6.52
CA LEU A 480 -10.25 -7.07 -6.38
C LEU A 480 -10.09 -7.73 -7.75
N PHE A 481 -9.47 -8.90 -7.76
CA PHE A 481 -9.26 -9.69 -8.97
C PHE A 481 -9.63 -11.14 -8.72
N GLU A 482 -10.42 -11.72 -9.63
CA GLU A 482 -10.83 -13.13 -9.58
C GLU A 482 -10.65 -13.83 -10.92
N PHE A 483 -10.58 -15.16 -10.90
CA PHE A 483 -10.66 -15.95 -12.13
C PHE A 483 -12.05 -15.79 -12.77
N SER A 484 -12.08 -15.46 -14.06
CA SER A 484 -13.30 -15.40 -14.86
C SER A 484 -13.53 -16.69 -15.64
N SER A 485 -12.52 -17.08 -16.41
CA SER A 485 -12.52 -18.32 -17.20
C SER A 485 -11.09 -18.77 -17.45
N TYR A 486 -10.90 -20.08 -17.58
CA TYR A 486 -9.62 -20.70 -17.93
C TYR A 486 -9.86 -22.12 -18.41
N SER A 487 -8.87 -22.69 -19.11
CA SER A 487 -8.88 -24.07 -19.58
C SER A 487 -7.80 -24.87 -18.86
N LEU A 488 -8.18 -25.98 -18.23
CA LEU A 488 -7.26 -26.93 -17.61
C LEU A 488 -7.27 -28.24 -18.38
N LEU A 489 -6.11 -28.67 -18.85
CA LEU A 489 -5.97 -29.88 -19.66
C LEU A 489 -5.01 -30.85 -18.96
N ASP A 490 -5.35 -32.13 -18.95
CA ASP A 490 -4.43 -33.17 -18.46
C ASP A 490 -3.33 -33.50 -19.49
N ASP A 491 -2.46 -34.45 -19.15
CA ASP A 491 -1.35 -34.90 -20.02
C ASP A 491 -1.84 -35.53 -21.34
N ALA A 492 -3.11 -35.98 -21.40
CA ALA A 492 -3.76 -36.51 -22.59
C ALA A 492 -4.53 -35.44 -23.38
N GLY A 493 -4.50 -34.17 -22.94
CA GLY A 493 -5.20 -33.06 -23.57
C GLY A 493 -6.71 -33.03 -23.31
N ARG A 494 -7.19 -33.75 -22.29
CA ARG A 494 -8.61 -33.77 -21.87
C ARG A 494 -8.87 -32.64 -20.89
N ASN A 495 -10.03 -32.00 -21.01
CA ASN A 495 -10.43 -30.91 -20.11
C ASN A 495 -10.84 -31.46 -18.72
N PHE A 496 -10.33 -30.88 -17.64
CA PHE A 496 -10.76 -31.20 -16.26
C PHE A 496 -12.23 -30.83 -15.99
N GLU A 497 -12.87 -30.07 -16.86
CA GLU A 497 -14.32 -29.81 -16.80
C GLU A 497 -15.15 -31.10 -16.89
N PHE A 498 -14.65 -32.19 -17.48
CA PHE A 498 -15.34 -33.49 -17.46
C PHE A 498 -15.25 -34.20 -16.10
N LEU A 499 -14.25 -33.88 -15.27
CA LEU A 499 -14.14 -34.40 -13.90
C LEU A 499 -15.12 -33.70 -12.96
N LYS A 500 -15.53 -32.48 -13.29
CA LYS A 500 -16.47 -31.71 -12.46
C LYS A 500 -17.80 -32.45 -12.25
N GLU A 501 -18.35 -33.11 -13.26
CA GLU A 501 -19.62 -33.82 -13.12
C GLU A 501 -19.50 -35.03 -12.19
N THR A 502 -18.44 -35.84 -12.33
CA THR A 502 -18.21 -37.02 -11.49
C THR A 502 -17.88 -36.63 -10.06
N THR A 503 -16.91 -35.74 -9.88
CA THR A 503 -16.52 -35.26 -8.54
C THR A 503 -17.69 -34.57 -7.83
N ASN A 504 -18.52 -33.78 -8.52
CA ASN A 504 -19.70 -33.16 -7.88
C ASN A 504 -20.77 -34.18 -7.50
N ALA A 505 -20.95 -35.25 -8.29
CA ALA A 505 -21.91 -36.30 -7.98
C ALA A 505 -21.49 -37.14 -6.77
N GLN A 506 -20.19 -37.17 -6.43
CA GLN A 506 -19.66 -38.00 -5.35
C GLN A 506 -19.22 -37.20 -4.11
N THR A 507 -18.95 -35.90 -4.24
CA THR A 507 -18.38 -35.07 -3.16
C THR A 507 -19.24 -33.88 -2.74
N ALA A 508 -18.92 -33.32 -1.57
CA ALA A 508 -19.32 -32.01 -1.10
C ALA A 508 -18.09 -31.10 -0.96
N LEU A 509 -18.26 -29.79 -1.19
CA LEU A 509 -17.21 -28.80 -1.00
C LEU A 509 -17.24 -28.26 0.44
N VAL A 510 -16.12 -28.39 1.15
CA VAL A 510 -15.90 -27.80 2.48
C VAL A 510 -14.91 -26.65 2.35
N VAL A 511 -15.33 -25.45 2.74
CA VAL A 511 -14.49 -24.25 2.79
C VAL A 511 -14.39 -23.79 4.23
N ILE A 512 -13.17 -23.56 4.71
CA ILE A 512 -12.89 -23.06 6.06
C ILE A 512 -12.13 -21.75 5.92
N ASP A 513 -12.71 -20.66 6.41
CA ASP A 513 -12.09 -19.35 6.51
C ASP A 513 -11.82 -19.04 7.99
N TYR A 514 -10.54 -18.99 8.35
CA TYR A 514 -10.10 -18.79 9.72
C TYR A 514 -10.20 -17.32 10.19
N GLY A 515 -10.59 -16.38 9.32
CA GLY A 515 -10.77 -14.97 9.70
C GLY A 515 -9.45 -14.18 9.85
N ASN A 516 -8.34 -14.77 9.39
CA ASN A 516 -6.99 -14.17 9.39
C ASN A 516 -6.37 -14.18 7.97
N GLY A 517 -7.19 -14.45 6.95
CA GLY A 517 -6.76 -14.67 5.58
C GLY A 517 -6.31 -16.10 5.24
N ASP A 518 -6.25 -17.04 6.18
CA ASP A 518 -6.01 -18.45 5.83
C ASP A 518 -7.32 -19.15 5.48
N ILE A 519 -7.35 -19.81 4.31
CA ILE A 519 -8.54 -20.51 3.80
C ILE A 519 -8.14 -21.93 3.37
N VAL A 520 -8.90 -22.91 3.84
CA VAL A 520 -8.78 -24.33 3.45
C VAL A 520 -9.99 -24.70 2.59
N ARG A 521 -9.78 -25.46 1.52
CA ARG A 521 -10.82 -25.86 0.56
C ARG A 521 -10.63 -27.31 0.16
N GLU A 522 -11.59 -28.17 0.47
CA GLU A 522 -11.49 -29.61 0.26
C GLU A 522 -12.81 -30.17 -0.28
N ARG A 523 -12.72 -31.04 -1.29
CA ARG A 523 -13.88 -31.78 -1.83
C ARG A 523 -13.89 -33.16 -1.22
N VAL A 524 -14.90 -33.44 -0.40
CA VAL A 524 -14.95 -34.62 0.44
C VAL A 524 -16.03 -35.58 -0.04
N ALA A 525 -15.68 -36.87 -0.15
CA ALA A 525 -16.59 -37.93 -0.54
C ALA A 525 -17.82 -38.01 0.37
N THR A 526 -19.02 -38.16 -0.23
CA THR A 526 -20.32 -38.18 0.46
C THR A 526 -21.07 -39.51 0.32
N ASN A 527 -20.56 -40.38 -0.54
CA ASN A 527 -21.01 -41.74 -0.86
C ASN A 527 -20.51 -42.83 0.11
N VAL A 528 -19.80 -42.44 1.17
CA VAL A 528 -19.16 -43.34 2.14
C VAL A 528 -20.04 -43.74 3.34
N GLN A 529 -21.29 -43.30 3.35
CA GLN A 529 -22.29 -43.70 4.34
C GLN A 529 -23.60 -44.03 3.66
N ARG A 530 -24.21 -45.12 4.11
CA ARG A 530 -25.49 -45.60 3.61
C ARG A 530 -26.45 -45.95 4.75
N ALA A 531 -27.74 -45.87 4.46
CA ALA A 531 -28.81 -46.37 5.32
C ALA A 531 -29.91 -46.99 4.46
N GLY A 532 -30.26 -48.26 4.75
CA GLY A 532 -31.22 -49.01 3.94
C GLY A 532 -30.81 -49.08 2.46
N GLY A 533 -29.52 -49.35 2.20
CA GLY A 533 -28.91 -49.44 0.88
C GLY A 533 -28.70 -48.11 0.14
N ASN A 534 -29.24 -46.99 0.62
CA ASN A 534 -29.15 -45.69 -0.05
C ASN A 534 -28.01 -44.84 0.52
N ILE A 535 -27.30 -44.10 -0.34
CA ILE A 535 -26.33 -43.09 0.06
C ILE A 535 -27.06 -41.98 0.84
N VAL A 536 -26.62 -41.71 2.07
CA VAL A 536 -27.25 -40.73 2.96
C VAL A 536 -26.42 -39.45 3.16
N GLY A 537 -25.21 -39.39 2.58
CA GLY A 537 -24.28 -38.29 2.84
C GLY A 537 -23.42 -38.52 4.08
N VAL A 538 -22.45 -37.63 4.31
CA VAL A 538 -21.49 -37.75 5.41
C VAL A 538 -21.71 -36.63 6.43
N ARG A 539 -21.70 -36.97 7.73
CA ARG A 539 -21.77 -35.96 8.78
C ARG A 539 -20.54 -35.07 8.78
N LEU A 540 -20.73 -33.76 8.94
CA LEU A 540 -19.66 -32.77 9.03
C LEU A 540 -18.65 -33.09 10.14
N SER A 541 -19.12 -33.61 11.27
CA SER A 541 -18.28 -34.08 12.38
C SER A 541 -17.26 -35.14 11.94
N LYS A 542 -17.69 -36.14 11.17
CA LYS A 542 -16.82 -37.17 10.58
C LYS A 542 -15.87 -36.57 9.54
N VAL A 543 -16.35 -35.63 8.72
CA VAL A 543 -15.49 -34.95 7.75
C VAL A 543 -14.35 -34.20 8.43
N LEU A 544 -14.64 -33.37 9.43
CA LEU A 544 -13.61 -32.60 10.13
C LEU A 544 -12.65 -33.51 10.89
N LYS A 545 -13.15 -34.52 11.60
CA LYS A 545 -12.33 -35.36 12.49
C LYS A 545 -11.56 -36.47 11.77
N ASP A 546 -12.22 -37.20 10.88
CA ASP A 546 -11.68 -38.45 10.33
C ASP A 546 -11.07 -38.21 8.94
N VAL A 547 -11.70 -37.35 8.12
CA VAL A 547 -11.24 -37.06 6.75
C VAL A 547 -10.18 -35.96 6.72
N LEU A 548 -10.51 -34.76 7.21
CA LEU A 548 -9.60 -33.60 7.23
C LEU A 548 -8.65 -33.62 8.43
N LYS A 549 -8.95 -34.45 9.44
CA LYS A 549 -8.16 -34.62 10.67
C LYS A 549 -7.95 -33.33 11.47
N LEU A 550 -8.90 -32.39 11.37
CA LEU A 550 -8.85 -31.08 12.02
C LEU A 550 -9.37 -31.17 13.47
N PRO A 551 -8.60 -30.69 14.47
CA PRO A 551 -9.10 -30.57 15.83
C PRO A 551 -10.22 -29.53 15.93
N TYR A 552 -11.38 -29.93 16.44
CA TYR A 552 -12.50 -29.04 16.69
C TYR A 552 -13.22 -29.37 18.01
N ALA A 553 -13.94 -28.41 18.56
CA ALA A 553 -14.82 -28.62 19.71
C ALA A 553 -16.14 -27.86 19.55
N THR A 554 -17.22 -28.46 20.01
CA THR A 554 -18.54 -27.85 20.08
C THR A 554 -18.87 -27.37 21.50
N GLY A 555 -19.73 -26.38 21.59
CA GLY A 555 -20.28 -25.85 22.84
C GLY A 555 -21.79 -25.66 22.75
N THR A 556 -22.48 -25.68 23.88
CA THR A 556 -23.93 -25.48 23.91
C THR A 556 -24.25 -23.99 23.96
N SER A 557 -25.00 -23.49 22.97
CA SER A 557 -25.56 -22.13 22.94
C SER A 557 -27.04 -22.20 22.58
N GLY A 558 -27.92 -21.61 23.39
CA GLY A 558 -29.38 -21.65 23.16
C GLY A 558 -29.98 -23.07 23.05
N GLY A 559 -29.33 -24.09 23.64
CA GLY A 559 -29.76 -25.50 23.56
C GLY A 559 -29.29 -26.27 22.32
N VAL A 560 -28.51 -25.63 21.43
CA VAL A 560 -27.95 -26.22 20.21
C VAL A 560 -26.44 -26.36 20.36
N GLN A 561 -25.85 -27.45 19.84
CA GLN A 561 -24.39 -27.57 19.75
C GLN A 561 -23.87 -26.70 18.60
N VAL A 562 -23.04 -25.72 18.91
CA VAL A 562 -22.40 -24.81 17.96
C VAL A 562 -20.89 -25.01 17.96
N LEU A 563 -20.24 -24.71 16.83
CA LEU A 563 -18.78 -24.78 16.72
C LEU A 563 -18.14 -23.72 17.62
N LYS A 564 -17.27 -24.16 18.53
CA LYS A 564 -16.57 -23.29 19.47
C LYS A 564 -15.12 -23.11 19.08
N THR A 565 -14.44 -24.18 18.69
CA THR A 565 -13.04 -24.12 18.30
C THR A 565 -12.84 -24.92 17.02
N LEU A 566 -12.01 -24.40 16.12
CA LEU A 566 -11.53 -25.10 14.94
C LEU A 566 -10.07 -24.69 14.72
N ARG A 567 -9.20 -25.69 14.59
CA ARG A 567 -7.74 -25.50 14.52
C ARG A 567 -7.21 -26.15 13.26
N ASP A 568 -6.26 -25.48 12.62
CA ASP A 568 -5.57 -25.98 11.44
C ASP A 568 -4.41 -26.93 11.83
N ASN A 569 -4.13 -27.91 10.97
CA ASN A 569 -3.12 -28.94 11.15
C ASN A 569 -1.73 -28.42 10.80
N GLY A 570 -1.17 -27.56 11.66
CA GLY A 570 0.23 -27.13 11.58
C GLY A 570 0.51 -25.65 11.80
N SER A 571 -0.49 -24.82 12.09
CA SER A 571 -0.30 -23.36 12.25
C SER A 571 -0.36 -22.88 13.70
N SER A 572 0.20 -21.68 13.92
CA SER A 572 0.17 -20.91 15.17
C SER A 572 -1.20 -20.31 15.48
N PHE A 573 -2.19 -20.49 14.60
CA PHE A 573 -3.51 -19.91 14.72
C PHE A 573 -4.44 -20.81 15.56
N GLN A 574 -5.02 -20.26 16.62
CA GLN A 574 -6.05 -20.92 17.42
C GLN A 574 -7.34 -20.13 17.25
N GLY A 575 -8.25 -20.61 16.40
CA GLY A 575 -9.59 -20.05 16.21
C GLY A 575 -10.54 -20.40 17.36
N ASP A 576 -10.06 -20.34 18.60
CA ASP A 576 -10.83 -20.67 19.78
C ASP A 576 -11.80 -19.52 20.10
N VAL A 577 -13.10 -19.78 20.14
CA VAL A 577 -14.10 -18.87 20.69
C VAL A 577 -14.18 -19.14 22.19
N THR A 578 -13.61 -18.28 23.03
CA THR A 578 -13.76 -18.42 24.48
C THR A 578 -15.13 -17.92 24.91
N SER A 579 -15.79 -18.62 25.85
CA SER A 579 -17.13 -18.27 26.33
C SER A 579 -17.16 -17.03 27.24
N GLY A 580 -16.16 -16.15 27.13
CA GLY A 580 -16.07 -14.91 27.89
C GLY A 580 -16.82 -13.79 27.19
N VAL A 581 -17.40 -12.88 27.97
CA VAL A 581 -18.12 -11.68 27.53
C VAL A 581 -17.23 -10.70 26.71
N ALA A 582 -15.93 -10.99 26.59
CA ALA A 582 -14.92 -10.17 25.91
C ALA A 582 -14.52 -10.70 24.53
N ASP A 583 -14.94 -11.92 24.16
CA ASP A 583 -14.56 -12.54 22.88
C ASP A 583 -15.74 -12.37 21.92
N HIS A 584 -15.79 -11.23 21.22
CA HIS A 584 -16.82 -10.92 20.23
C HIS A 584 -16.58 -11.68 18.92
N SER A 585 -16.34 -12.98 19.03
CA SER A 585 -16.04 -13.88 17.93
C SER A 585 -17.02 -15.05 17.88
N LEU A 586 -17.33 -15.54 16.68
CA LEU A 586 -18.16 -16.73 16.45
C LEU A 586 -17.72 -17.46 15.19
N TRP A 587 -18.06 -18.75 15.13
CA TRP A 587 -18.01 -19.53 13.90
C TRP A 587 -19.39 -19.61 13.26
N ALA A 588 -19.49 -19.19 12.00
CA ALA A 588 -20.69 -19.32 11.19
C ALA A 588 -20.55 -20.51 10.23
N ALA A 589 -21.58 -21.37 10.19
CA ALA A 589 -21.70 -22.42 9.18
C ALA A 589 -22.75 -22.02 8.15
N VAL A 590 -22.35 -21.95 6.88
CA VAL A 590 -23.19 -21.47 5.78
C VAL A 590 -23.28 -22.56 4.72
N GLY A 591 -24.49 -23.07 4.48
CA GLY A 591 -24.75 -24.03 3.42
C GLY A 591 -25.09 -23.36 2.09
N SER A 592 -24.77 -24.02 0.98
CA SER A 592 -25.28 -23.63 -0.34
C SER A 592 -26.75 -24.03 -0.52
N ASN A 593 -27.35 -23.70 -1.67
CA ASN A 593 -28.73 -24.07 -1.99
C ASN A 593 -28.99 -25.59 -1.94
N ASN A 594 -27.94 -26.40 -2.16
CA ASN A 594 -28.01 -27.87 -2.08
C ASN A 594 -27.74 -28.39 -0.66
N LEU A 595 -27.48 -27.50 0.30
CA LEU A 595 -27.30 -27.81 1.72
C LEU A 595 -28.20 -26.91 2.58
N ASN A 596 -29.48 -27.28 2.70
CA ASN A 596 -30.38 -26.53 3.57
C ASN A 596 -30.16 -26.91 5.04
N ILE A 597 -29.54 -26.01 5.81
CA ILE A 597 -29.35 -26.19 7.25
C ILE A 597 -30.56 -25.61 7.99
N ALA A 598 -31.40 -26.48 8.55
CA ALA A 598 -32.59 -26.05 9.27
C ALA A 598 -32.22 -25.25 10.54
N PRO A 599 -33.10 -24.33 11.00
CA PRO A 599 -32.88 -23.65 12.27
C PRO A 599 -32.70 -24.61 13.43
N ASN A 600 -31.73 -24.31 14.29
CA ASN A 600 -31.37 -25.11 15.47
C ASN A 600 -30.79 -26.50 15.18
N THR A 601 -30.27 -26.73 13.97
CA THR A 601 -29.48 -27.94 13.66
C THR A 601 -28.19 -27.92 14.48
N ASN A 602 -27.89 -29.01 15.21
CA ASN A 602 -26.60 -29.16 15.88
C ASN A 602 -25.49 -29.24 14.84
N PHE A 603 -24.36 -28.59 15.12
CA PHE A 603 -23.20 -28.57 14.24
C PHE A 603 -22.73 -29.98 13.83
N ASP A 604 -22.67 -30.91 14.79
CA ASP A 604 -22.23 -32.29 14.54
C ASP A 604 -23.21 -33.14 13.71
N ASP A 605 -24.48 -32.70 13.61
CA ASP A 605 -25.56 -33.38 12.91
C ASP A 605 -25.78 -32.86 11.47
N ILE A 606 -25.00 -31.87 11.03
CA ILE A 606 -25.05 -31.39 9.64
C ILE A 606 -24.57 -32.51 8.71
N VAL A 607 -25.40 -32.90 7.74
CA VAL A 607 -25.09 -33.95 6.76
C VAL A 607 -24.79 -33.33 5.41
N LEU A 608 -23.57 -33.55 4.92
CA LEU A 608 -23.13 -33.15 3.59
C LEU A 608 -23.56 -34.20 2.57
N THR A 609 -24.22 -33.76 1.50
CA THR A 609 -24.69 -34.61 0.40
C THR A 609 -23.99 -34.26 -0.91
N GLN A 610 -24.19 -35.05 -1.95
CA GLN A 610 -23.59 -34.80 -3.27
C GLN A 610 -23.82 -33.35 -3.74
N ASN A 611 -22.79 -32.70 -4.28
CA ASN A 611 -22.80 -31.34 -4.80
C ASN A 611 -23.28 -30.27 -3.79
N SER A 612 -23.24 -30.60 -2.50
CA SER A 612 -23.49 -29.65 -1.42
C SER A 612 -22.21 -28.87 -1.11
N GLU A 613 -22.34 -27.65 -0.59
CA GLU A 613 -21.21 -26.84 -0.16
C GLU A 613 -21.49 -26.28 1.23
N ILE A 614 -20.48 -26.33 2.09
CA ILE A 614 -20.49 -25.72 3.41
C ILE A 614 -19.29 -24.79 3.57
N ARG A 615 -19.54 -23.61 4.14
CA ARG A 615 -18.52 -22.65 4.54
C ARG A 615 -18.52 -22.47 6.04
N LEU A 616 -17.37 -22.71 6.65
CA LEU A 616 -17.11 -22.40 8.05
C LEU A 616 -16.31 -21.10 8.09
N VAL A 617 -16.92 -20.03 8.57
CA VAL A 617 -16.33 -18.69 8.57
C VAL A 617 -16.20 -18.21 10.00
N ARG A 618 -15.00 -17.82 10.41
CA ARG A 618 -14.81 -17.11 11.66
C ARG A 618 -15.16 -15.63 11.47
N VAL A 619 -16.05 -15.13 12.31
CA VAL A 619 -16.45 -13.72 12.37
C VAL A 619 -16.00 -13.18 13.72
N GLN A 620 -15.32 -12.03 13.73
CA GLN A 620 -14.85 -11.36 14.94
C GLN A 620 -14.98 -9.84 14.78
N ASP A 621 -15.30 -9.16 15.88
CA ASP A 621 -15.35 -7.69 16.05
C ASP A 621 -15.01 -7.38 17.54
N GLN A 622 -13.75 -7.52 17.92
CA GLN A 622 -13.31 -7.56 19.32
C GLN A 622 -13.36 -6.19 20.01
N ASP A 623 -13.34 -5.08 19.27
CA ASP A 623 -13.52 -3.74 19.83
C ASP A 623 -14.93 -3.15 19.64
N GLN A 624 -15.81 -3.87 18.96
CA GLN A 624 -17.23 -3.56 18.78
C GLN A 624 -17.49 -2.28 17.97
N ASP A 625 -16.56 -1.88 17.13
CA ASP A 625 -16.70 -0.69 16.30
C ASP A 625 -17.57 -0.94 15.04
N ARG A 626 -17.92 -2.22 14.79
CA ARG A 626 -18.68 -2.76 13.65
C ARG A 626 -17.87 -2.99 12.37
N LEU A 627 -16.56 -2.85 12.43
CA LEU A 627 -15.63 -3.34 11.42
C LEU A 627 -15.20 -4.75 11.83
N LEU A 628 -15.40 -5.72 10.95
CA LEU A 628 -15.04 -7.11 11.27
C LEU A 628 -13.53 -7.29 11.11
N SER A 629 -12.94 -8.22 11.88
CA SER A 629 -11.52 -8.59 11.83
C SER A 629 -10.96 -8.80 10.41
N ASN A 630 -11.77 -9.34 9.50
CA ASN A 630 -11.40 -9.52 8.10
C ASN A 630 -11.29 -8.19 7.32
N ASP A 631 -12.20 -7.25 7.59
CA ASP A 631 -12.15 -5.92 7.00
C ASP A 631 -11.04 -5.09 7.66
N GLU A 632 -10.84 -5.18 8.98
CA GLU A 632 -9.74 -4.50 9.68
C GLU A 632 -8.37 -4.95 9.18
N TYR A 633 -8.22 -6.26 8.97
CA TYR A 633 -7.04 -6.81 8.33
C TYR A 633 -6.79 -6.24 6.93
N LEU A 634 -7.86 -5.98 6.16
CA LEU A 634 -7.78 -5.34 4.85
C LEU A 634 -7.33 -3.88 4.95
N TYR A 635 -7.86 -3.12 5.93
CA TYR A 635 -7.50 -1.71 6.15
C TYR A 635 -6.17 -1.54 6.92
N GLY A 636 -5.60 -2.63 7.45
CA GLY A 636 -4.37 -2.60 8.23
C GLY A 636 -4.57 -2.05 9.65
N THR A 637 -5.80 -2.13 10.15
CA THR A 637 -6.21 -1.66 11.47
C THR A 637 -6.24 -2.81 12.47
N SER A 638 -6.60 -2.53 13.72
CA SER A 638 -6.48 -3.44 14.85
C SER A 638 -7.85 -3.74 15.46
N ASP A 639 -8.29 -5.00 15.33
CA ASP A 639 -9.47 -5.63 15.96
C ASP A 639 -9.55 -5.54 17.49
N SER A 640 -8.52 -5.01 18.13
CA SER A 640 -8.51 -4.74 19.57
C SER A 640 -8.73 -3.27 19.93
N LYS A 641 -8.94 -2.39 18.96
CA LYS A 641 -9.00 -0.94 19.11
C LYS A 641 -9.95 -0.34 18.09
N ALA A 642 -11.11 0.11 18.58
CA ALA A 642 -12.13 0.74 17.76
C ALA A 642 -11.63 1.98 16.98
N ASP A 643 -10.57 2.61 17.46
CA ASP A 643 -9.87 3.74 16.85
C ASP A 643 -8.37 3.35 16.83
N SER A 644 -7.92 2.80 15.71
CA SER A 644 -6.62 2.17 15.60
C SER A 644 -5.47 3.17 15.61
N ASP A 645 -5.69 4.34 15.02
CA ASP A 645 -4.70 5.39 14.86
C ASP A 645 -4.81 6.51 15.93
N GLY A 646 -5.93 6.56 16.65
CA GLY A 646 -6.14 7.37 17.85
C GLY A 646 -6.59 8.81 17.54
N ASP A 647 -7.19 9.05 16.40
CA ASP A 647 -7.55 10.39 15.92
C ASP A 647 -8.93 10.87 16.43
N GLY A 648 -9.76 9.94 16.93
CA GLY A 648 -11.10 10.19 17.46
C GLY A 648 -12.25 9.73 16.55
N LEU A 649 -11.97 9.20 15.36
CA LEU A 649 -12.88 8.41 14.55
C LEU A 649 -12.67 6.92 14.83
N SER A 650 -13.68 6.11 14.53
CA SER A 650 -13.53 4.66 14.62
C SER A 650 -13.20 4.10 13.25
N ASP A 651 -12.50 2.97 13.20
CA ASP A 651 -12.05 2.36 11.95
C ASP A 651 -13.24 2.11 11.00
N HIS A 652 -14.38 1.65 11.55
CA HIS A 652 -15.65 1.54 10.83
C HIS A 652 -16.16 2.87 10.26
N ASP A 653 -16.13 3.95 11.05
CA ASP A 653 -16.62 5.26 10.63
C ASP A 653 -15.81 5.81 9.45
N GLU A 654 -14.52 5.55 9.43
CA GLU A 654 -13.63 6.00 8.37
C GLU A 654 -13.71 5.11 7.14
N ALA A 655 -13.70 3.79 7.33
CA ALA A 655 -13.70 2.83 6.24
C ALA A 655 -15.07 2.64 5.57
N LYS A 656 -16.17 2.78 6.30
CA LYS A 656 -17.53 2.41 5.84
C LYS A 656 -18.54 3.55 5.85
N VAL A 657 -18.43 4.51 6.78
CA VAL A 657 -19.41 5.59 6.91
C VAL A 657 -18.99 6.82 6.12
N GLY A 658 -17.78 7.32 6.34
CA GLY A 658 -17.26 8.55 5.75
C GLY A 658 -18.09 9.79 6.09
N TRP A 659 -17.82 10.92 5.44
CA TRP A 659 -18.65 12.14 5.52
C TRP A 659 -18.74 12.85 4.18
N ASP A 660 -19.70 13.76 4.05
CA ASP A 660 -19.91 14.51 2.82
C ASP A 660 -19.15 15.84 2.87
N VAL A 661 -18.31 16.09 1.87
CA VAL A 661 -17.62 17.36 1.66
C VAL A 661 -18.38 18.19 0.64
N VAL A 662 -18.58 19.48 0.92
CA VAL A 662 -19.28 20.44 0.05
C VAL A 662 -18.45 21.70 -0.09
N THR A 663 -17.83 21.92 -1.25
CA THR A 663 -17.08 23.14 -1.55
C THR A 663 -17.88 24.09 -2.44
N ALA A 664 -17.71 25.40 -2.26
CA ALA A 664 -18.39 26.40 -3.08
C ALA A 664 -17.85 26.49 -4.53
N ALA A 665 -16.65 25.97 -4.78
CA ALA A 665 -15.89 26.18 -6.02
C ALA A 665 -16.24 25.21 -7.17
N LEU A 666 -16.67 23.98 -6.87
CA LEU A 666 -16.92 22.97 -7.90
C LEU A 666 -18.32 23.12 -8.50
N VAL A 667 -18.35 23.27 -9.83
CA VAL A 667 -19.54 23.40 -10.67
C VAL A 667 -20.66 22.44 -10.23
N LYS A 668 -21.76 23.01 -9.72
CA LYS A 668 -23.01 22.32 -9.30
C LYS A 668 -22.84 21.26 -8.20
N GLY A 669 -22.58 21.71 -6.97
CA GLY A 669 -23.41 21.42 -5.78
C GLY A 669 -23.95 20.00 -5.60
N TYR A 670 -23.09 18.99 -5.60
CA TYR A 670 -23.40 17.70 -5.00
C TYR A 670 -22.39 17.40 -3.90
N PRO A 671 -22.85 16.96 -2.70
CA PRO A 671 -21.94 16.46 -1.68
C PRO A 671 -21.13 15.29 -2.24
N ARG A 672 -19.81 15.32 -2.03
CA ARG A 672 -18.91 14.21 -2.33
C ARG A 672 -18.63 13.48 -1.02
N ARG A 673 -19.02 12.20 -0.93
CA ARG A 673 -18.69 11.37 0.23
C ARG A 673 -17.21 10.99 0.21
N VAL A 674 -16.50 11.33 1.27
CA VAL A 674 -15.08 11.03 1.50
C VAL A 674 -14.92 9.99 2.61
N TYR A 675 -13.82 9.27 2.57
CA TYR A 675 -13.46 8.22 3.52
C TYR A 675 -11.98 8.40 3.84
N SER A 676 -11.68 8.63 5.11
CA SER A 676 -10.31 8.71 5.62
C SER A 676 -9.68 7.31 5.70
N ASN A 677 -8.38 7.28 6.02
CA ASN A 677 -7.66 6.04 6.17
C ASN A 677 -7.50 5.70 7.66
N PRO A 678 -8.18 4.67 8.18
CA PRO A 678 -8.25 4.37 9.62
C PRO A 678 -6.95 3.89 10.27
N ALA A 679 -5.86 3.87 9.51
CA ALA A 679 -4.54 3.53 10.00
C ALA A 679 -3.61 4.75 10.08
N LEU A 680 -4.08 5.95 9.74
CA LEU A 680 -3.33 7.19 9.72
C LEU A 680 -4.15 8.32 10.36
N PRO A 681 -3.69 8.91 11.48
CA PRO A 681 -4.48 9.93 12.18
C PRO A 681 -4.67 11.24 11.40
N ASP A 682 -3.92 11.45 10.34
CA ASP A 682 -3.91 12.68 9.54
C ASP A 682 -3.56 12.25 8.11
N ALA A 683 -4.62 12.01 7.34
CA ALA A 683 -4.53 11.32 6.06
C ALA A 683 -3.83 12.17 4.99
N ASP A 684 -3.96 13.49 4.99
CA ASP A 684 -3.34 14.40 4.01
C ASP A 684 -2.17 15.25 4.54
N SER A 685 -1.82 15.10 5.82
CA SER A 685 -0.71 15.72 6.53
C SER A 685 -0.68 17.25 6.47
N ASP A 686 -1.85 17.87 6.45
CA ASP A 686 -1.99 19.33 6.54
C ASP A 686 -1.93 19.84 7.99
N GLY A 687 -2.06 18.93 8.97
CA GLY A 687 -2.00 19.21 10.41
C GLY A 687 -3.34 19.20 11.13
N LEU A 688 -4.46 18.99 10.42
CA LEU A 688 -5.74 18.56 10.98
C LEU A 688 -5.81 17.03 10.97
N ASN A 689 -6.36 16.44 12.03
CA ASN A 689 -6.67 15.02 12.01
C ASN A 689 -8.03 14.76 11.36
N ASP A 690 -8.27 13.54 10.90
CA ASP A 690 -9.43 13.19 10.09
C ASP A 690 -10.75 13.44 10.88
N ALA A 691 -10.74 13.25 12.20
CA ALA A 691 -11.80 13.64 13.12
C ALA A 691 -12.10 15.16 13.14
N GLN A 692 -11.06 16.00 13.16
CA GLN A 692 -11.18 17.46 13.09
C GLN A 692 -11.72 17.89 11.73
N GLU A 693 -11.26 17.26 10.66
CA GLU A 693 -11.70 17.54 9.30
C GLU A 693 -13.17 17.19 9.08
N LYS A 694 -13.61 16.02 9.55
CA LYS A 694 -15.04 15.67 9.61
C LYS A 694 -15.84 16.71 10.37
N GLY A 695 -15.28 17.28 11.43
CA GLY A 695 -15.88 18.38 12.21
C GLY A 695 -15.97 19.71 11.45
N GLN A 696 -15.01 19.99 10.56
CA GLN A 696 -14.97 21.18 9.72
C GLN A 696 -15.69 20.99 8.37
N GLY A 697 -15.97 19.74 7.99
CA GLY A 697 -16.54 19.37 6.69
C GLY A 697 -15.53 19.38 5.55
N THR A 698 -14.23 19.36 5.87
CA THR A 698 -13.11 19.35 4.92
C THR A 698 -12.79 17.94 4.42
N ASP A 699 -11.98 17.85 3.37
CA ASP A 699 -11.62 16.63 2.69
C ASP A 699 -10.31 16.03 3.25
N PRO A 700 -10.36 14.86 3.92
CA PRO A 700 -9.19 14.26 4.59
C PRO A 700 -8.09 13.77 3.66
N LEU A 701 -8.29 13.95 2.37
CA LEU A 701 -7.38 13.54 1.32
C LEU A 701 -6.80 14.75 0.58
N ASN A 702 -7.14 15.97 1.00
CA ASN A 702 -6.80 17.21 0.32
C ASN A 702 -6.56 18.36 1.30
N ALA A 703 -5.26 18.61 1.53
CA ALA A 703 -4.78 19.62 2.46
C ALA A 703 -5.29 21.05 2.24
N ASP A 704 -5.90 21.34 1.08
CA ASP A 704 -6.53 22.62 0.73
C ASP A 704 -7.86 22.30 0.03
N THR A 705 -8.91 22.11 0.83
CA THR A 705 -10.21 21.57 0.39
C THR A 705 -10.85 22.45 -0.67
N ASP A 706 -10.81 23.77 -0.52
CA ASP A 706 -11.46 24.71 -1.43
C ASP A 706 -10.56 25.30 -2.52
N ARG A 707 -9.26 25.02 -2.45
CA ARG A 707 -8.22 25.31 -3.44
C ARG A 707 -7.88 26.79 -3.56
N ASP A 708 -7.91 27.52 -2.45
CA ASP A 708 -7.56 28.94 -2.42
C ASP A 708 -6.07 29.19 -2.14
N GLY A 709 -5.32 28.13 -1.80
CA GLY A 709 -3.87 28.14 -1.62
C GLY A 709 -3.41 28.15 -0.15
N ASP A 710 -4.33 28.26 0.80
CA ASP A 710 -4.07 28.03 2.22
C ASP A 710 -4.49 26.60 2.59
N SER A 711 -3.78 25.95 3.53
CA SER A 711 -4.20 24.61 3.97
C SER A 711 -5.40 24.71 4.90
N ASP A 712 -6.22 23.67 4.99
CA ASP A 712 -7.42 23.66 5.84
C ASP A 712 -7.09 23.97 7.31
N ALA A 713 -5.94 23.49 7.80
CA ALA A 713 -5.41 23.82 9.13
C ALA A 713 -5.11 25.33 9.34
N SER A 714 -4.72 26.04 8.29
CA SER A 714 -4.39 27.47 8.29
C SER A 714 -5.53 28.36 7.79
N ASP A 715 -6.50 27.72 7.14
CA ASP A 715 -7.78 28.13 6.59
C ASP A 715 -8.75 28.81 7.59
N PRO A 716 -8.94 30.14 7.72
CA PRO A 716 -10.08 30.65 8.49
C PRO A 716 -11.46 30.18 7.98
N LYS A 717 -11.58 29.79 6.71
CA LYS A 717 -12.77 29.28 6.02
C LYS A 717 -12.43 28.20 4.96
N PRO A 718 -12.08 26.97 5.38
CA PRO A 718 -11.64 25.85 4.52
C PRO A 718 -12.59 25.35 3.41
N LEU A 719 -13.77 25.94 3.29
CA LEU A 719 -14.82 25.56 2.33
C LEU A 719 -15.27 26.74 1.45
N ASP A 720 -14.73 27.94 1.68
CA ASP A 720 -15.06 29.17 0.97
C ASP A 720 -13.78 29.80 0.39
N PRO A 721 -13.50 29.57 -0.91
CA PRO A 721 -12.25 30.00 -1.54
C PRO A 721 -12.15 31.53 -1.71
N GLY A 722 -13.15 32.27 -1.25
CA GLY A 722 -13.14 33.72 -1.18
C GLY A 722 -12.43 34.27 0.07
N VAL A 723 -11.99 33.44 1.01
CA VAL A 723 -11.58 33.87 2.35
C VAL A 723 -10.22 33.29 2.78
N THR A 724 -9.15 33.69 2.09
CA THR A 724 -7.76 33.34 2.50
C THR A 724 -7.35 33.88 3.88
N ALA A 725 -6.46 33.13 4.54
CA ALA A 725 -5.74 33.51 5.75
C ALA A 725 -4.87 34.76 5.50
N ASN A 726 -4.77 35.63 6.51
CA ASN A 726 -3.87 36.78 6.41
C ASN A 726 -2.44 36.39 6.79
N VAL A 727 -1.55 36.37 5.80
CA VAL A 727 -0.13 36.02 5.95
C VAL A 727 0.69 37.28 6.14
N ALA A 728 1.60 37.28 7.11
CA ALA A 728 2.47 38.42 7.35
C ALA A 728 3.41 38.69 6.15
N PRO A 729 3.71 39.96 5.83
CA PRO A 729 4.58 40.30 4.72
C PRO A 729 6.02 39.84 4.95
N VAL A 730 6.74 39.57 3.87
CA VAL A 730 8.14 39.13 3.87
C VAL A 730 9.06 40.23 3.35
N LEU A 731 10.11 40.54 4.12
CA LEU A 731 11.22 41.40 3.67
C LEU A 731 12.25 40.56 2.92
N SER A 732 12.25 40.60 1.59
CA SER A 732 13.15 39.79 0.76
C SER A 732 14.58 40.35 0.72
N SER A 733 14.75 41.67 0.86
CA SER A 733 16.08 42.28 0.96
C SER A 733 16.03 43.62 1.68
N ALA A 734 17.12 43.96 2.38
CA ALA A 734 17.37 45.30 2.89
C ALA A 734 18.89 45.54 2.92
N THR A 735 19.35 46.57 2.21
CA THR A 735 20.77 46.93 2.12
C THR A 735 20.93 48.43 2.37
N ALA A 736 21.88 48.78 3.22
CA ALA A 736 22.22 50.16 3.52
C ALA A 736 23.56 50.51 2.87
N SER A 737 23.58 51.61 2.14
CA SER A 737 24.79 52.21 1.59
C SER A 737 25.06 53.55 2.28
N VAL A 738 26.30 53.73 2.74
CA VAL A 738 26.76 55.00 3.31
C VAL A 738 27.41 55.78 2.18
N GLY A 739 26.86 56.96 1.86
CA GLY A 739 27.33 57.78 0.76
C GLY A 739 26.27 58.78 0.34
N VAL A 740 26.67 59.83 -0.38
CA VAL A 740 25.71 60.81 -0.89
C VAL A 740 26.01 61.11 -2.34
N PRO A 741 24.97 61.27 -3.17
CA PRO A 741 24.88 62.43 -4.04
C PRO A 741 24.82 63.71 -3.17
N GLY A 742 25.99 64.21 -2.72
CA GLY A 742 26.10 65.49 -1.99
C GLY A 742 27.05 65.66 -0.78
N ALA A 743 27.95 64.70 -0.44
CA ALA A 743 28.93 64.72 0.69
C ALA A 743 28.42 64.26 2.10
N PRO A 744 29.27 63.63 2.94
CA PRO A 744 29.27 62.21 3.37
C PRO A 744 28.32 61.76 4.51
N GLU A 745 27.20 62.46 4.76
CA GLU A 745 26.38 62.24 5.97
C GLU A 745 25.08 61.45 5.73
N ARG A 746 24.78 61.07 4.47
CA ARG A 746 23.57 60.35 4.06
C ARG A 746 23.75 58.84 4.05
N VAL A 747 22.77 58.13 4.58
CA VAL A 747 22.58 56.70 4.36
C VAL A 747 21.40 56.50 3.44
N THR A 748 21.59 55.73 2.37
CA THR A 748 20.50 55.30 1.49
C THR A 748 20.24 53.81 1.71
N LEU A 749 19.01 53.50 2.09
CA LEU A 749 18.49 52.15 2.31
C LEU A 749 17.66 51.74 1.09
N THR A 750 18.00 50.60 0.50
CA THR A 750 17.25 49.98 -0.59
C THR A 750 16.83 48.58 -0.19
N GLY A 751 15.65 48.14 -0.61
CA GLY A 751 15.20 46.78 -0.32
C GLY A 751 13.94 46.39 -1.07
N THR A 752 13.48 45.18 -0.79
CA THR A 752 12.25 44.63 -1.36
C THR A 752 11.42 43.95 -0.28
N ALA A 753 10.10 44.09 -0.41
CA ALA A 753 9.10 43.45 0.45
C ALA A 753 7.96 42.93 -0.41
N SER A 754 7.39 41.79 -0.04
CA SER A 754 6.24 41.18 -0.72
C SER A 754 5.25 40.67 0.31
N ASP A 755 4.00 40.59 -0.09
CA ASP A 755 2.93 40.04 0.72
C ASP A 755 2.16 39.01 -0.12
N GLN A 756 1.90 37.83 0.43
CA GLN A 756 1.24 36.74 -0.28
C GLN A 756 -0.21 37.08 -0.64
N ASN A 757 -0.93 37.79 0.23
CA ASN A 757 -2.28 38.27 -0.01
C ASN A 757 -2.32 39.57 -0.84
N SER A 758 -1.17 40.01 -1.38
CA SER A 758 -1.02 41.24 -2.17
C SER A 758 -1.52 42.50 -1.45
N ASN A 759 -1.50 42.51 -0.12
CA ASN A 759 -2.12 43.54 0.71
C ASN A 759 -1.10 44.32 1.56
N LEU A 760 0.15 44.40 1.11
CA LEU A 760 1.22 45.18 1.74
C LEU A 760 0.79 46.65 1.91
N ALA A 761 0.77 47.15 3.15
CA ALA A 761 0.34 48.50 3.46
C ALA A 761 1.50 49.49 3.56
N ASN A 762 2.54 49.15 4.33
CA ASN A 762 3.64 50.06 4.59
C ASN A 762 4.95 49.35 4.92
N ILE A 763 6.05 50.09 4.75
CA ILE A 763 7.38 49.71 5.21
C ILE A 763 7.87 50.79 6.16
N THR A 764 8.17 50.39 7.38
CA THR A 764 8.64 51.26 8.46
C THR A 764 10.12 51.02 8.71
N VAL A 765 10.90 52.10 8.73
CA VAL A 765 12.35 52.10 8.97
C VAL A 765 12.66 52.94 10.19
N ASN A 766 13.34 52.36 11.17
CA ASN A 766 13.95 53.07 12.30
C ASN A 766 15.44 53.24 12.03
N TRP A 767 15.94 54.47 12.00
CA TRP A 767 17.32 54.77 11.61
C TRP A 767 18.34 54.61 12.75
N GLY A 768 17.90 54.27 13.97
CA GLY A 768 18.78 54.03 15.11
C GLY A 768 19.28 55.29 15.82
N ASP A 769 18.88 56.48 15.37
CA ASP A 769 19.12 57.78 16.00
C ASP A 769 17.85 58.39 16.64
N GLY A 770 16.78 57.59 16.71
CA GLY A 770 15.46 58.00 17.22
C GLY A 770 14.50 58.50 16.12
N GLN A 771 14.94 58.65 14.87
CA GLN A 771 14.08 58.98 13.75
C GLN A 771 13.51 57.73 13.08
N THR A 772 12.28 57.85 12.57
CA THR A 772 11.63 56.80 11.78
C THR A 772 11.14 57.38 10.45
N SER A 773 11.26 56.59 9.40
CA SER A 773 10.68 56.88 8.09
C SER A 773 9.71 55.78 7.73
N GLN A 774 8.63 56.14 7.05
CA GLN A 774 7.65 55.19 6.55
C GLN A 774 7.38 55.49 5.09
N VAL A 775 7.26 54.44 4.28
CA VAL A 775 6.76 54.54 2.91
C VAL A 775 5.46 53.75 2.80
N SER A 776 4.43 54.41 2.27
CA SER A 776 3.19 53.74 1.85
C SER A 776 3.44 53.23 0.44
N SER A 777 3.44 51.92 0.24
CA SER A 777 3.77 51.39 -1.08
C SER A 777 3.22 50.00 -1.34
N THR A 778 2.39 49.94 -2.38
CA THR A 778 2.56 49.01 -3.50
C THR A 778 3.44 49.71 -4.56
N PRO A 779 4.78 49.67 -4.43
CA PRO A 779 5.52 48.58 -5.05
C PRO A 779 6.38 47.74 -4.07
N ALA A 780 6.76 46.54 -4.54
CA ALA A 780 7.59 45.56 -3.84
C ALA A 780 9.06 45.97 -3.62
N ALA A 781 9.46 47.18 -4.03
CA ALA A 781 10.82 47.72 -3.87
C ALA A 781 10.75 49.11 -3.25
N PHE A 782 11.63 49.38 -2.29
CA PHE A 782 11.71 50.65 -1.58
C PHE A 782 13.12 51.23 -1.59
N THR A 783 13.19 52.57 -1.65
CA THR A 783 14.42 53.33 -1.50
C THR A 783 14.13 54.51 -0.57
N LEU A 784 14.85 54.59 0.54
CA LEU A 784 14.74 55.67 1.52
C LEU A 784 16.13 56.23 1.84
N SER A 785 16.21 57.51 2.16
CA SER A 785 17.45 58.16 2.57
C SER A 785 17.27 58.91 3.88
N HIS A 786 18.34 58.96 4.68
CA HIS A 786 18.40 59.68 5.95
C HIS A 786 19.77 60.29 6.19
N ASP A 787 19.79 61.50 6.75
CA ASP A 787 21.01 62.26 7.04
C ASP A 787 21.28 62.21 8.55
N TYR A 788 22.50 61.79 8.95
CA TYR A 788 22.89 61.71 10.36
C TYR A 788 23.62 62.96 10.82
N ALA A 789 23.22 63.50 11.98
CA ALA A 789 23.81 64.71 12.55
C ALA A 789 25.21 64.50 13.18
N ALA A 790 25.61 63.26 13.48
CA ALA A 790 26.87 62.95 14.17
C ALA A 790 27.57 61.72 13.57
N SER A 791 28.90 61.68 13.69
CA SER A 791 29.66 60.44 13.44
C SER A 791 29.25 59.38 14.46
N GLY A 792 29.05 58.14 14.02
CA GLY A 792 28.69 57.05 14.91
C GLY A 792 28.34 55.76 14.18
N ARG A 793 28.18 54.70 14.97
CA ARG A 793 27.63 53.43 14.49
C ARG A 793 26.16 53.36 14.88
N TYR A 794 25.29 53.19 13.90
CA TYR A 794 23.84 53.13 14.08
C TYR A 794 23.30 51.76 13.65
N THR A 795 22.19 51.34 14.27
CA THR A 795 21.46 50.13 13.90
C THR A 795 20.13 50.53 13.28
N VAL A 796 20.01 50.32 11.96
CA VAL A 796 18.79 50.56 11.20
C VAL A 796 17.91 49.32 11.26
N SER A 797 16.63 49.46 11.61
CA SER A 797 15.64 48.36 11.65
C SER A 797 14.54 48.59 10.62
N VAL A 798 14.17 47.54 9.88
CA VAL A 798 13.16 47.58 8.83
C VAL A 798 12.06 46.56 9.13
N ILE A 799 10.80 46.98 9.05
CA ILE A 799 9.60 46.15 9.23
C ILE A 799 8.62 46.46 8.09
N ALA A 800 8.09 45.43 7.44
CA ALA A 800 6.95 45.54 6.53
C ALA A 800 5.66 45.21 7.29
N THR A 801 4.57 45.90 6.97
CA THR A 801 3.25 45.72 7.60
C THR A 801 2.17 45.65 6.54
N ASP A 802 1.26 44.69 6.66
CA ASP A 802 0.11 44.53 5.76
C ASP A 802 -1.09 45.42 6.16
N THR A 803 -2.15 45.38 5.35
CA THR A 803 -3.40 46.14 5.60
C THR A 803 -4.23 45.63 6.79
N LYS A 804 -4.00 44.40 7.25
CA LYS A 804 -4.68 43.82 8.41
C LYS A 804 -3.86 43.90 9.71
N GLY A 805 -2.64 44.45 9.64
CA GLY A 805 -1.78 44.79 10.77
C GLY A 805 -0.73 43.74 11.16
N LEU A 806 -0.49 42.69 10.37
CA LEU A 806 0.62 41.77 10.64
C LEU A 806 1.95 42.34 10.16
N ASN A 807 3.02 42.01 10.88
CA ASN A 807 4.36 42.54 10.65
C ASN A 807 5.33 41.44 10.20
N SER A 808 6.23 41.79 9.30
CA SER A 808 7.39 40.97 8.97
C SER A 808 8.32 40.83 10.18
N ALA A 809 9.19 39.81 10.16
CA ALA A 809 10.36 39.82 11.03
C ALA A 809 11.21 41.09 10.78
N ALA A 810 11.75 41.68 11.84
CA ALA A 810 12.55 42.89 11.72
C ALA A 810 13.93 42.58 11.13
N SER A 811 14.31 43.31 10.08
CA SER A 811 15.67 43.24 9.49
C SER A 811 16.54 44.35 10.05
N THR A 812 17.70 44.00 10.64
CA THR A 812 18.61 44.96 11.27
C THR A 812 19.94 45.10 10.53
N LEU A 813 20.35 46.35 10.27
CA LEU A 813 21.56 46.69 9.51
C LEU A 813 22.45 47.64 10.34
N GLY A 814 23.75 47.34 10.42
CA GLY A 814 24.72 48.24 11.07
C GLY A 814 25.35 49.20 10.07
N VAL A 815 25.25 50.51 10.31
CA VAL A 815 25.83 51.54 9.45
C VAL A 815 26.84 52.40 10.23
N ASN A 816 28.01 52.64 9.65
CA ASN A 816 29.04 53.53 10.20
C ASN A 816 29.01 54.85 9.44
N VAL A 817 28.69 55.94 10.14
CA VAL A 817 28.56 57.28 9.54
C VAL A 817 29.70 58.17 10.00
N THR A 818 30.28 58.95 9.08
CA THR A 818 31.43 59.83 9.34
C THR A 818 31.12 61.29 9.03
N ASN A 819 31.22 62.16 10.02
CA ASN A 819 31.15 63.61 9.90
C ASN A 819 32.51 64.26 10.23
N PHE A 820 33.20 64.72 9.19
CA PHE A 820 34.54 65.35 9.30
C PHE A 820 34.56 66.74 9.92
N LYS A 821 33.42 67.39 10.15
CA LYS A 821 33.39 68.66 10.92
C LYS A 821 33.46 68.41 12.41
N THR A 822 33.07 67.22 12.88
CA THR A 822 33.09 66.86 14.29
C THR A 822 34.49 67.02 14.86
N GLY A 823 34.68 67.96 15.78
CA GLY A 823 35.97 68.22 16.43
C GLY A 823 37.04 68.88 15.57
N LEU A 824 36.74 69.30 14.33
CA LEU A 824 37.68 70.01 13.45
C LEU A 824 37.96 71.43 13.99
N ARG A 825 39.23 71.77 14.16
CA ARG A 825 39.69 73.08 14.67
C ARG A 825 40.21 73.98 13.57
N ALA A 826 40.98 73.43 12.66
CA ALA A 826 41.49 74.17 11.51
C ALA A 826 41.62 73.22 10.32
N PHE A 827 41.32 73.73 9.14
CA PHE A 827 41.48 73.03 7.88
C PHE A 827 42.10 73.98 6.87
N TYR A 828 43.34 73.70 6.51
CA TYR A 828 44.07 74.42 5.49
C TYR A 828 44.12 73.55 4.23
N PRO A 829 43.32 73.86 3.19
CA PRO A 829 43.41 73.15 1.92
C PRO A 829 44.72 73.41 1.18
N LEU A 830 45.49 74.44 1.58
CA LEU A 830 46.77 74.83 0.96
C LEU A 830 46.65 75.15 -0.55
N ALA A 831 45.49 75.66 -0.96
CA ALA A 831 45.19 76.10 -2.33
C ALA A 831 45.83 77.47 -2.65
N GLY A 832 47.16 77.51 -2.70
CA GLY A 832 47.93 78.74 -3.00
C GLY A 832 47.95 79.79 -1.89
N SER A 833 47.36 79.52 -0.72
CA SER A 833 47.35 80.40 0.46
C SER A 833 47.27 79.59 1.76
N GLY A 834 47.46 80.26 2.91
CA GLY A 834 47.27 79.69 4.25
C GLY A 834 45.83 79.82 4.80
N SER A 835 44.82 80.01 3.95
CA SER A 835 43.44 80.27 4.39
C SER A 835 42.83 79.07 5.12
N ASP A 836 42.07 79.34 6.20
CA ASP A 836 41.32 78.32 6.95
C ASP A 836 39.90 78.14 6.39
N GLU A 837 39.55 76.91 6.01
CA GLU A 837 38.22 76.51 5.52
C GLU A 837 37.42 75.69 6.56
N SER A 838 37.89 75.60 7.81
CA SER A 838 37.12 74.94 8.90
C SER A 838 35.90 75.76 9.37
N GLY A 839 35.82 77.03 8.99
CA GLY A 839 34.80 77.98 9.47
C GLY A 839 35.16 78.69 10.78
N ASN A 840 36.36 78.45 11.33
CA ASN A 840 36.81 79.05 12.59
C ASN A 840 37.66 80.32 12.40
N ASN A 841 37.89 80.76 11.16
CA ASN A 841 38.66 81.95 10.78
C ASN A 841 40.11 81.95 11.30
N LEU A 842 40.75 80.77 11.41
CA LEU A 842 42.11 80.62 11.92
C LEU A 842 43.15 80.59 10.78
N SER A 843 43.05 81.51 9.80
CA SER A 843 43.95 81.56 8.65
C SER A 843 45.41 81.73 9.06
N ALA A 844 46.29 80.96 8.43
CA ALA A 844 47.72 80.91 8.67
C ALA A 844 48.50 81.88 7.74
N SER A 845 49.61 82.39 8.24
CA SER A 845 50.50 83.33 7.55
C SER A 845 51.61 82.58 6.83
N LEU A 846 51.91 82.97 5.59
CA LEU A 846 53.05 82.46 4.83
C LEU A 846 54.30 83.29 5.11
N ASN A 847 55.39 82.62 5.48
CA ASN A 847 56.71 83.21 5.71
C ASN A 847 57.60 82.92 4.49
N GLY A 848 58.50 83.86 4.15
CA GLY A 848 59.47 83.67 3.06
C GLY A 848 58.80 83.51 1.68
N SER A 849 58.01 84.50 1.26
CA SER A 849 57.14 84.48 0.06
C SER A 849 57.81 84.10 -1.27
N GLY A 850 59.14 84.21 -1.38
CA GLY A 850 59.90 83.72 -2.55
C GLY A 850 60.06 82.20 -2.60
N CYS A 851 59.93 81.52 -1.45
CA CYS A 851 60.26 80.10 -1.24
C CYS A 851 59.04 79.22 -0.98
N VAL A 852 57.84 79.80 -1.01
CA VAL A 852 56.57 79.06 -1.02
C VAL A 852 55.84 79.37 -2.32
N LYS A 853 55.49 78.34 -3.09
CA LYS A 853 54.81 78.49 -4.39
C LYS A 853 53.57 77.60 -4.45
N ALA A 854 52.59 78.02 -5.23
CA ALA A 854 51.45 77.16 -5.53
C ALA A 854 51.90 75.99 -6.42
N GLY A 855 51.38 74.79 -6.16
CA GLY A 855 51.69 73.56 -6.89
C GLY A 855 50.45 72.74 -7.22
N THR A 856 50.67 71.63 -7.93
CA THR A 856 49.62 70.65 -8.23
C THR A 856 49.31 69.80 -7.01
N ASP A 857 48.04 69.65 -6.65
CA ASP A 857 47.61 68.78 -5.55
C ASP A 857 47.60 67.29 -5.92
N ARG A 858 47.03 66.45 -5.04
CA ARG A 858 46.91 64.99 -5.21
C ARG A 858 46.03 64.54 -6.37
N TRP A 859 45.23 65.43 -6.93
CA TRP A 859 44.36 65.17 -8.08
C TRP A 859 44.88 65.80 -9.37
N ASN A 860 46.13 66.29 -9.35
CA ASN A 860 46.75 67.05 -10.43
C ASN A 860 46.06 68.40 -10.72
N ALA A 861 45.30 68.95 -9.77
CA ALA A 861 44.71 70.27 -9.91
C ALA A 861 45.77 71.36 -9.65
N ASN A 862 45.94 72.25 -10.62
CA ASN A 862 46.94 73.33 -10.54
C ASN A 862 46.61 74.34 -9.43
N ASN A 863 47.65 74.84 -8.76
CA ASN A 863 47.58 75.84 -7.68
C ASN A 863 46.74 75.41 -6.47
N GLN A 864 46.53 74.10 -6.29
CA GLN A 864 45.74 73.57 -5.18
C GLN A 864 46.60 73.06 -4.02
N ALA A 865 47.91 72.91 -4.16
CA ALA A 865 48.83 72.61 -3.06
C ALA A 865 49.87 73.73 -2.86
N LEU A 866 50.65 73.64 -1.78
CA LEU A 866 51.82 74.50 -1.58
C LEU A 866 53.11 73.68 -1.68
N LEU A 867 54.04 74.20 -2.46
CA LEU A 867 55.41 73.71 -2.62
C LEU A 867 56.34 74.57 -1.76
N PHE A 868 57.05 73.93 -0.85
CA PHE A 868 57.97 74.57 0.08
C PHE A 868 59.42 74.32 -0.37
N ASN A 869 60.19 75.40 -0.47
CA ASN A 869 61.63 75.45 -0.71
C ASN A 869 62.14 74.78 -2.00
N VAL A 870 61.28 74.50 -2.98
CA VAL A 870 61.57 73.63 -4.14
C VAL A 870 62.56 74.19 -5.20
N ASP A 871 62.91 75.48 -5.16
CA ASP A 871 63.82 76.14 -6.13
C ASP A 871 65.17 76.55 -5.50
N TYR A 872 65.91 75.57 -5.00
CA TYR A 872 67.20 75.78 -4.35
C TYR A 872 68.24 76.39 -5.32
N GLY A 873 68.72 77.61 -5.05
CA GLY A 873 69.79 78.27 -5.80
C GLY A 873 69.37 79.40 -6.77
N ASN A 874 68.10 79.77 -6.83
CA ASN A 874 67.64 80.98 -7.54
C ASN A 874 67.58 82.19 -6.58
N ALA A 875 67.70 83.42 -7.09
CA ALA A 875 67.73 84.64 -6.27
C ALA A 875 66.48 84.76 -5.38
N GLY A 876 66.62 84.43 -4.10
CA GLY A 876 65.54 84.47 -3.10
C GLY A 876 65.35 83.21 -2.25
N CYS A 877 65.92 82.05 -2.63
CA CYS A 877 65.81 80.79 -1.85
C CYS A 877 67.14 80.02 -1.79
N GLY A 878 67.74 80.00 -0.60
CA GLY A 878 69.01 79.34 -0.28
C GLY A 878 69.78 80.09 0.81
N GLY A 879 70.32 79.38 1.81
CA GLY A 879 70.91 79.97 3.02
C GLY A 879 69.86 80.36 4.06
N ASP A 880 70.00 81.53 4.69
CA ASP A 880 69.17 82.03 5.83
C ASP A 880 67.72 82.44 5.45
N ALA A 881 67.29 82.23 4.20
CA ALA A 881 65.95 82.55 3.71
C ALA A 881 65.10 81.26 3.55
N SER A 882 64.23 80.97 4.53
CA SER A 882 63.32 79.81 4.54
C SER A 882 61.87 80.19 4.19
N GLY A 883 61.19 79.32 3.43
CA GLY A 883 59.75 79.40 3.16
C GLY A 883 58.95 78.47 4.08
N GLY A 884 57.84 78.96 4.63
CA GLY A 884 57.07 78.23 5.63
C GLY A 884 55.66 78.77 5.88
N LEU A 885 54.90 78.10 6.75
CA LEU A 885 53.56 78.51 7.18
C LEU A 885 53.50 78.57 8.72
N SER A 886 52.96 79.65 9.27
CA SER A 886 52.71 79.81 10.71
C SER A 886 51.21 80.03 10.98
N THR A 887 50.64 79.17 11.80
CA THR A 887 49.23 79.26 12.23
C THR A 887 49.09 80.19 13.45
N PRO A 888 47.93 80.86 13.62
CA PRO A 888 47.52 81.39 14.92
C PRO A 888 47.39 80.26 15.96
N ASN A 889 47.18 80.62 17.23
CA ASN A 889 46.99 79.62 18.28
C ASN A 889 45.70 78.79 18.05
N LEU A 890 45.86 77.51 17.74
CA LEU A 890 44.75 76.58 17.48
C LEU A 890 44.04 76.08 18.76
N SER A 891 44.56 76.39 19.95
CA SER A 891 44.03 75.94 21.25
C SER A 891 43.80 74.43 21.35
N LEU A 892 44.59 73.64 20.63
CA LEU A 892 44.53 72.17 20.67
C LEU A 892 44.99 71.67 22.05
N LYS A 893 44.31 70.64 22.55
CA LYS A 893 44.63 69.91 23.78
C LYS A 893 44.66 68.43 23.46
N THR A 894 45.38 67.64 24.24
CA THR A 894 45.26 66.18 24.17
C THR A 894 43.90 65.73 24.74
N PRO A 895 43.19 64.80 24.07
CA PRO A 895 43.54 64.13 22.82
C PRO A 895 43.30 64.99 21.56
N PHE A 896 44.12 64.80 20.52
CA PHE A 896 44.02 65.53 19.25
C PHE A 896 44.45 64.66 18.06
N SER A 897 44.11 65.07 16.85
CA SER A 897 44.63 64.44 15.62
C SER A 897 45.10 65.48 14.62
N VAL A 898 46.17 65.17 13.89
CA VAL A 898 46.69 65.99 12.79
C VAL A 898 46.72 65.15 11.54
N SER A 899 46.15 65.65 10.45
CA SER A 899 46.10 64.98 9.15
C SER A 899 46.73 65.89 8.11
N PHE A 900 47.58 65.35 7.24
CA PHE A 900 48.15 66.11 6.13
C PHE A 900 48.57 65.19 4.99
N TRP A 901 48.66 65.75 3.79
CA TRP A 901 49.22 65.09 2.62
C TRP A 901 50.60 65.63 2.33
N LEU A 902 51.54 64.73 2.03
CA LEU A 902 52.96 65.03 1.84
C LEU A 902 53.44 64.51 0.48
N LYS A 903 54.27 65.29 -0.23
CA LYS A 903 54.97 64.89 -1.46
C LYS A 903 56.42 65.37 -1.44
N PRO A 904 57.36 64.59 -0.89
CA PRO A 904 58.77 64.95 -0.81
C PRO A 904 59.45 65.04 -2.19
N ASN A 905 60.36 66.01 -2.35
CA ASN A 905 61.22 66.09 -3.54
C ASN A 905 62.37 65.06 -3.48
N PRO A 906 62.78 64.46 -4.61
CA PRO A 906 63.88 63.51 -4.66
C PRO A 906 65.23 64.14 -4.28
N GLY A 907 65.99 63.48 -3.41
CA GLY A 907 67.39 63.81 -3.12
C GLY A 907 67.66 65.07 -2.28
N GLN A 908 66.63 65.86 -1.95
CA GLN A 908 66.74 67.14 -1.22
C GLN A 908 66.37 67.04 0.27
N ASN A 909 65.80 65.92 0.72
CA ASN A 909 65.39 65.69 2.12
C ASN A 909 66.21 64.55 2.76
N GLN A 910 67.53 64.71 2.84
CA GLN A 910 68.44 63.65 3.33
C GLN A 910 68.75 63.71 4.83
N GLY A 911 68.34 64.78 5.51
CA GLY A 911 68.42 64.94 6.98
C GLY A 911 67.03 65.11 7.62
N ASP A 912 67.00 65.36 8.92
CA ASP A 912 65.77 65.54 9.70
C ASP A 912 65.05 66.82 9.26
N SER A 913 64.00 66.66 8.46
CA SER A 913 63.31 67.76 7.79
C SER A 913 61.98 68.07 8.50
N TRP A 914 61.81 69.32 8.94
CA TRP A 914 60.62 69.74 9.69
C TRP A 914 59.35 69.74 8.83
N LEU A 915 58.31 68.99 9.21
CA LEU A 915 57.05 68.95 8.47
C LEU A 915 55.97 69.84 9.10
N VAL A 916 55.51 69.51 10.31
CA VAL A 916 54.49 70.25 11.05
C VAL A 916 54.71 70.08 12.54
N GLY A 917 54.73 71.16 13.31
CA GLY A 917 54.87 71.08 14.75
C GLY A 917 54.50 72.36 15.48
N GLN A 918 54.30 72.27 16.79
CA GLN A 918 54.05 73.42 17.64
C GLN A 918 55.39 74.07 18.04
N GLN A 919 55.46 75.41 18.01
CA GLN A 919 56.70 76.14 18.33
C GLN A 919 57.31 75.69 19.68
N GLY A 920 58.60 75.34 19.67
CA GLY A 920 59.33 74.77 20.81
C GLY A 920 58.91 73.34 21.18
N ASP A 921 58.61 72.53 20.17
CA ASP A 921 58.67 71.07 20.11
C ASP A 921 57.71 70.28 21.02
N ALA A 922 56.57 70.88 21.42
CA ALA A 922 55.58 70.18 22.23
C ALA A 922 54.90 68.99 21.50
N ALA A 923 54.69 69.13 20.19
CA ALA A 923 54.32 68.05 19.29
C ALA A 923 54.81 68.38 17.88
N VAL A 924 55.40 67.40 17.19
CA VAL A 924 56.11 67.66 15.93
C VAL A 924 56.19 66.41 15.04
N ALA A 925 56.05 66.62 13.74
CA ALA A 925 56.25 65.68 12.67
C ALA A 925 57.51 66.04 11.87
N TYR A 926 58.31 65.03 11.55
CA TYR A 926 59.53 65.15 10.74
C TYR A 926 59.54 64.13 9.60
N LEU A 927 60.23 64.47 8.52
CA LEU A 927 60.69 63.53 7.50
C LEU A 927 62.17 63.22 7.79
N GLY A 928 62.43 62.00 8.27
CA GLY A 928 63.70 61.58 8.87
C GLY A 928 63.53 61.21 10.34
N SER A 929 64.58 61.43 11.11
CA SER A 929 64.53 61.27 12.57
C SER A 929 63.90 62.48 13.23
N VAL A 930 63.38 62.25 14.44
CA VAL A 930 63.05 63.35 15.36
C VAL A 930 64.38 63.83 15.94
N HIS A 931 64.64 65.14 15.90
CA HIS A 931 65.88 65.77 16.35
C HIS A 931 66.45 65.11 17.62
N GLY A 932 67.70 64.61 17.55
CA GLY A 932 68.40 64.01 18.69
C GLY A 932 68.13 62.52 18.95
N HIS A 933 67.44 61.81 18.05
CA HIS A 933 67.03 60.41 18.26
C HIS A 933 67.15 59.52 17.02
N SER A 934 67.20 58.19 17.19
CA SER A 934 67.54 57.21 16.14
C SER A 934 66.36 56.84 15.24
N GLY A 935 65.89 57.77 14.41
CA GLY A 935 65.05 57.45 13.24
C GLY A 935 65.92 57.02 12.05
N GLN A 936 65.30 56.46 11.01
CA GLN A 936 66.00 56.20 9.74
C GLN A 936 65.68 57.32 8.73
N PRO A 937 66.65 57.75 7.90
CA PRO A 937 66.44 58.80 6.90
C PRO A 937 65.24 58.49 5.99
N GLY A 938 64.49 59.52 5.58
CA GLY A 938 63.39 59.37 4.60
C GLY A 938 62.05 58.84 5.12
N ARG A 939 61.90 58.60 6.43
CA ARG A 939 60.66 58.08 7.05
C ARG A 939 59.91 59.16 7.81
N VAL A 940 58.58 59.14 7.78
CA VAL A 940 57.78 60.11 8.56
C VAL A 940 57.75 59.67 10.03
N SER A 941 58.19 60.55 10.92
CA SER A 941 58.16 60.36 12.37
C SER A 941 57.28 61.42 13.01
N PHE A 942 56.50 61.03 14.03
CA PHE A 942 55.72 61.96 14.86
C PHE A 942 56.11 61.78 16.33
N ALA A 943 56.27 62.89 17.03
CA ALA A 943 56.62 62.92 18.44
C ALA A 943 55.76 63.92 19.20
N VAL A 944 55.47 63.61 20.46
CA VAL A 944 54.81 64.50 21.41
C VAL A 944 55.63 64.52 22.69
N ALA A 945 56.05 65.71 23.12
CA ALA A 945 56.79 65.91 24.35
C ALA A 945 55.86 65.74 25.56
N GLY A 946 56.38 65.12 26.63
CA GLY A 946 55.59 64.88 27.84
C GLY A 946 56.44 64.72 29.08
N SER A 947 55.80 64.83 30.25
CA SER A 947 56.47 64.79 31.56
C SER A 947 57.20 63.47 31.85
N ALA A 948 56.82 62.39 31.18
CA ALA A 948 57.45 61.06 31.29
C ALA A 948 58.51 60.81 30.20
N GLY A 949 58.88 61.83 29.42
CA GLY A 949 59.68 61.75 28.19
C GLY A 949 58.82 61.48 26.96
N ASP A 950 59.33 61.87 25.80
CA ASP A 950 58.57 61.94 24.55
C ASP A 950 57.92 60.62 24.13
N LEU A 951 56.71 60.73 23.57
CA LEU A 951 55.96 59.65 22.94
C LEU A 951 56.13 59.75 21.43
N ARG A 952 56.61 58.68 20.78
CA ARG A 952 57.07 58.75 19.39
C ARG A 952 56.68 57.54 18.58
N VAL A 953 56.42 57.77 17.30
CA VAL A 953 56.17 56.74 16.30
C VAL A 953 56.86 57.13 14.99
N THR A 954 57.42 56.14 14.31
CA THR A 954 58.05 56.32 12.99
C THR A 954 57.45 55.29 12.04
N ASP A 955 57.08 55.74 10.84
CA ASP A 955 56.68 54.83 9.76
C ASP A 955 57.86 53.92 9.40
N ALA A 956 57.61 52.61 9.32
CA ALA A 956 58.63 51.63 8.91
C ALA A 956 58.91 51.66 7.40
N GLN A 957 58.21 52.50 6.62
CA GLN A 957 58.45 52.72 5.20
C GLN A 957 58.88 54.17 4.92
N GLU A 958 59.71 54.34 3.89
CA GLU A 958 60.10 55.68 3.43
C GLU A 958 58.90 56.36 2.76
N ALA A 959 58.78 57.68 2.93
CA ALA A 959 57.78 58.46 2.25
C ALA A 959 58.10 58.48 0.73
N PRO A 960 57.19 58.02 -0.14
CA PRO A 960 57.41 58.03 -1.58
C PRO A 960 57.76 59.43 -2.10
N THR A 961 58.90 59.56 -2.77
CA THR A 961 59.24 60.83 -3.45
C THR A 961 58.35 60.99 -4.69
N ASN A 962 57.99 62.23 -5.03
CA ASN A 962 57.12 62.56 -6.17
C ASN A 962 55.69 61.96 -6.18
N SER A 963 55.24 61.31 -5.11
CA SER A 963 53.85 60.87 -4.95
C SER A 963 53.23 61.44 -3.67
N TRP A 964 51.96 61.77 -3.73
CA TRP A 964 51.21 62.23 -2.56
C TRP A 964 50.90 61.06 -1.63
N THR A 965 51.25 61.23 -0.36
CA THR A 965 50.98 60.23 0.69
C THR A 965 50.26 60.90 1.84
N HIS A 966 49.17 60.29 2.31
CA HIS A 966 48.37 60.79 3.42
C HIS A 966 48.90 60.26 4.74
N TYR A 967 49.11 61.16 5.70
CA TYR A 967 49.47 60.79 7.07
C TYR A 967 48.46 61.38 8.05
N VAL A 968 48.08 60.57 9.03
CA VAL A 968 47.29 61.01 10.19
C VAL A 968 48.00 60.59 11.46
N ALA A 969 48.36 61.55 12.31
CA ALA A 969 48.82 61.30 13.66
C ALA A 969 47.64 61.49 14.61
N VAL A 970 47.28 60.44 15.33
CA VAL A 970 46.20 60.44 16.33
C VAL A 970 46.82 60.29 17.71
N VAL A 971 46.60 61.27 18.57
CA VAL A 971 46.95 61.20 19.99
C VAL A 971 45.66 61.02 20.78
N ASP A 972 45.47 59.80 21.29
CA ASP A 972 44.34 59.45 22.14
C ASP A 972 44.79 59.37 23.61
N VAL A 973 43.87 59.64 24.54
CA VAL A 973 44.10 59.57 25.98
C VAL A 973 43.00 58.73 26.60
N THR A 974 43.37 57.52 27.04
CA THR A 974 42.48 56.63 27.78
C THR A 974 42.99 56.50 29.22
N GLY A 975 42.27 57.06 30.18
CA GLY A 975 42.73 57.14 31.57
C GLY A 975 44.02 57.96 31.70
N ASN A 976 45.08 57.36 32.24
CA ASN A 976 46.40 57.99 32.40
C ASN A 976 47.40 57.64 31.28
N THR A 977 46.97 56.92 30.26
CA THR A 977 47.82 56.47 29.15
C THR A 977 47.51 57.29 27.90
N SER A 978 48.55 57.90 27.32
CA SER A 978 48.45 58.52 26.00
C SER A 978 48.98 57.55 24.95
N THR A 979 48.23 57.40 23.87
CA THR A 979 48.58 56.56 22.72
C THR A 979 48.71 57.44 21.48
N LEU A 980 49.87 57.38 20.83
CA LEU A 980 50.13 58.03 19.56
C LEU A 980 50.10 56.95 18.48
N THR A 981 49.17 57.07 17.55
CA THR A 981 49.02 56.18 16.40
C THR A 981 49.24 56.95 15.11
N LEU A 982 50.10 56.42 14.25
CA LEU A 982 50.36 56.97 12.91
C LEU A 982 49.66 56.10 11.87
N TYR A 983 48.86 56.74 11.04
CA TYR A 983 48.20 56.15 9.89
C TYR A 983 48.87 56.66 8.62
N ARG A 984 48.98 55.78 7.62
CA ARG A 984 49.36 56.11 6.26
C ARG A 984 48.31 55.60 5.29
N ASN A 985 47.79 56.48 4.44
CA ASN A 985 46.72 56.17 3.48
C ASN A 985 45.52 55.44 4.13
N GLY A 986 45.17 55.83 5.36
CA GLY A 986 44.03 55.26 6.09
C GLY A 986 44.35 54.02 6.92
N VAL A 987 45.53 53.43 6.77
CA VAL A 987 45.94 52.20 7.47
C VAL A 987 46.94 52.54 8.58
N THR A 988 46.78 51.94 9.76
CA THR A 988 47.74 52.08 10.86
C THR A 988 49.11 51.55 10.45
N VAL A 989 50.15 52.38 10.51
CA VAL A 989 51.53 51.97 10.21
C VAL A 989 52.37 51.75 11.45
N ASN A 990 52.12 52.51 12.53
CA ASN A 990 52.80 52.31 13.81
C ASN A 990 51.99 52.93 14.96
N SER A 991 52.20 52.46 16.19
CA SER A 991 51.57 53.00 17.39
C SER A 991 52.49 52.85 18.60
N ALA A 992 52.49 53.84 19.48
CA ALA A 992 53.19 53.80 20.75
C ALA A 992 52.29 54.33 21.87
N SER A 993 52.40 53.72 23.05
CA SER A 993 51.63 54.12 24.23
C SER A 993 52.56 54.35 25.41
N LYS A 994 52.30 55.39 26.20
CA LYS A 994 53.05 55.69 27.41
C LYS A 994 52.20 56.40 28.44
N SER A 995 52.41 56.07 29.71
CA SER A 995 51.72 56.71 30.83
C SER A 995 52.41 58.04 31.18
N GLY A 996 51.64 59.13 31.19
CA GLY A 996 52.16 60.48 31.45
C GLY A 996 51.27 61.58 30.88
N THR A 997 51.54 62.82 31.28
CA THR A 997 50.83 63.99 30.76
C THR A 997 51.57 64.54 29.55
N TYR A 998 50.94 64.43 28.39
CA TYR A 998 51.40 64.98 27.12
C TYR A 998 50.52 66.18 26.82
N ALA A 999 51.01 67.39 27.06
CA ALA A 999 50.22 68.62 26.92
C ALA A 999 50.84 69.52 25.85
N LEU A 1000 49.99 70.00 24.95
CA LEU A 1000 50.36 71.05 24.01
C LEU A 1000 50.45 72.40 24.73
N SER A 1001 51.30 73.29 24.21
CA SER A 1001 51.38 74.65 24.69
C SER A 1001 50.07 75.40 24.41
N ALA A 1002 49.52 76.08 25.41
CA ALA A 1002 48.28 76.82 25.28
C ALA A 1002 48.44 78.20 24.60
N THR A 1003 49.67 78.63 24.31
CA THR A 1003 49.96 80.01 23.85
C THR A 1003 50.77 80.08 22.55
N ARG A 1004 51.21 78.93 22.01
CA ARG A 1004 52.11 78.87 20.86
C ARG A 1004 51.39 78.38 19.61
N GLY A 1005 51.70 79.00 18.48
CA GLY A 1005 51.23 78.59 17.16
C GLY A 1005 51.96 77.35 16.64
N TRP A 1006 51.43 76.80 15.54
CA TRP A 1006 52.04 75.71 14.78
C TRP A 1006 52.79 76.23 13.55
N THR A 1007 53.96 75.68 13.29
CA THR A 1007 54.78 75.94 12.12
C THR A 1007 54.79 74.72 11.19
N VAL A 1008 54.75 74.97 9.89
CA VAL A 1008 54.76 73.94 8.84
C VAL A 1008 55.86 74.26 7.85
N ALA A 1009 56.69 73.26 7.53
CA ALA A 1009 57.83 73.33 6.61
C ALA A 1009 58.87 74.44 6.92
N ASP A 1010 58.85 75.04 8.12
CA ASP A 1010 59.75 76.12 8.54
C ASP A 1010 60.66 75.69 9.70
N GLY A 1011 61.92 75.34 9.38
CA GLY A 1011 62.90 74.93 10.40
C GLY A 1011 63.45 76.07 11.26
N ALA A 1012 63.41 77.32 10.76
CA ALA A 1012 63.98 78.48 11.45
C ALA A 1012 63.00 79.11 12.46
N GLY A 1013 61.69 79.04 12.19
CA GLY A 1013 60.65 79.60 13.07
C GLY A 1013 60.11 78.66 14.15
N GLY A 1014 60.34 77.34 14.02
CA GLY A 1014 59.81 76.30 14.91
C GLY A 1014 60.71 75.91 16.09
N SER A 1015 62.03 76.00 15.93
CA SER A 1015 63.03 75.53 16.89
C SER A 1015 63.54 76.63 17.81
N ASN A 1016 63.94 76.28 19.03
CA ASN A 1016 64.61 77.15 19.98
C ASN A 1016 66.12 77.29 19.65
N ASN A 1017 66.47 77.96 18.55
CA ASN A 1017 67.82 78.48 18.21
C ASN A 1017 69.05 77.66 18.69
N ASN A 1018 69.66 76.89 17.77
CA ASN A 1018 71.08 76.44 17.68
C ASN A 1018 71.35 74.95 17.37
N SER A 1019 70.50 74.21 16.65
CA SER A 1019 70.76 72.79 16.44
C SER A 1019 70.26 72.21 15.11
N GLY A 1020 71.07 72.29 14.05
CA GLY A 1020 71.24 71.24 13.02
C GLY A 1020 70.07 70.75 12.15
N ASP A 1021 68.83 71.20 12.33
CA ASP A 1021 67.66 70.70 11.57
C ASP A 1021 67.61 71.21 10.13
N SER A 1022 67.11 70.37 9.22
CA SER A 1022 67.02 70.68 7.79
C SER A 1022 65.64 71.23 7.40
N LEU A 1023 65.60 72.11 6.40
CA LEU A 1023 64.35 72.58 5.80
C LEU A 1023 63.67 71.44 5.02
N TYR A 1024 62.34 71.42 5.00
CA TYR A 1024 61.59 70.52 4.14
C TYR A 1024 61.49 71.05 2.72
N TYR A 1025 61.76 70.16 1.75
CA TYR A 1025 61.70 70.41 0.31
C TYR A 1025 60.62 69.52 -0.33
N GLY A 1026 59.46 70.08 -0.65
CA GLY A 1026 58.39 69.32 -1.28
C GLY A 1026 57.01 69.95 -1.16
N GLY A 1027 56.00 69.18 -1.58
CA GLY A 1027 54.60 69.60 -1.54
C GLY A 1027 53.89 69.18 -0.24
N LEU A 1028 53.04 70.07 0.27
CA LEU A 1028 52.05 69.77 1.30
C LEU A 1028 50.65 70.17 0.81
N ASP A 1029 49.65 69.37 1.18
CA ASP A 1029 48.25 69.55 0.82
C ASP A 1029 47.34 69.12 1.99
N ASP A 1030 46.14 69.71 2.07
CA ASP A 1030 45.04 69.33 2.98
C ASP A 1030 45.47 69.00 4.43
N LEU A 1031 45.91 70.06 5.12
CA LEU A 1031 46.33 70.03 6.51
C LEU A 1031 45.13 70.28 7.44
N ARG A 1032 44.80 69.31 8.30
CA ARG A 1032 43.68 69.36 9.24
C ARG A 1032 44.14 69.12 10.67
N PHE A 1033 43.51 69.84 11.59
CA PHE A 1033 43.69 69.68 13.03
C PHE A 1033 42.35 69.37 13.69
N TYR A 1034 42.29 68.30 14.47
CA TYR A 1034 41.12 67.88 15.23
C TYR A 1034 41.41 67.93 16.73
N ALA A 1035 40.50 68.47 17.53
CA ALA A 1035 40.58 68.46 19.00
C ALA A 1035 39.97 67.19 19.62
N ARG A 1036 40.14 66.06 18.93
CA ARG A 1036 39.69 64.73 19.34
C ARG A 1036 40.54 63.65 18.66
N PRO A 1037 40.54 62.42 19.17
CA PRO A 1037 41.09 61.29 18.42
C PRO A 1037 40.13 60.94 17.27
N LEU A 1038 40.68 60.70 16.08
CA LEU A 1038 39.92 60.14 14.95
C LEU A 1038 39.85 58.62 15.09
N ALA A 1039 38.68 58.04 14.86
CA ALA A 1039 38.52 56.59 14.83
C ALA A 1039 39.18 56.00 13.56
N PRO A 1040 39.56 54.71 13.55
CA PRO A 1040 40.21 54.08 12.40
C PRO A 1040 39.43 54.22 11.08
N TYR A 1041 38.09 54.08 11.13
CA TYR A 1041 37.24 54.26 9.94
C TYR A 1041 37.21 55.71 9.46
N GLU A 1042 37.41 56.69 10.35
CA GLU A 1042 37.48 58.11 9.97
C GLU A 1042 38.83 58.45 9.34
N ALA A 1043 39.93 57.83 9.83
CA ALA A 1043 41.25 57.95 9.21
C ALA A 1043 41.28 57.31 7.82
N ASP A 1044 40.66 56.14 7.65
CA ASP A 1044 40.47 55.48 6.35
C ASP A 1044 39.57 56.29 5.41
N ALA A 1045 38.51 56.87 5.93
CA ALA A 1045 37.67 57.77 5.19
C ALA A 1045 38.50 59.00 4.69
N LEU A 1046 39.26 59.66 5.56
CA LEU A 1046 40.08 60.82 5.17
C LEU A 1046 41.11 60.53 4.06
N SER A 1047 41.58 59.28 3.93
CA SER A 1047 42.50 58.92 2.84
C SER A 1047 41.81 58.72 1.49
N LYS A 1048 40.48 58.52 1.50
CA LYS A 1048 39.66 58.20 0.32
C LYS A 1048 38.76 59.36 -0.14
N PHE A 1049 38.43 60.31 0.73
CA PHE A 1049 37.46 61.37 0.44
C PHE A 1049 38.07 62.69 -0.08
N ASP A 1050 37.26 63.38 -0.88
CA ASP A 1050 37.49 64.68 -1.52
C ASP A 1050 37.62 65.83 -0.50
N ARG A 1051 38.13 66.99 -0.94
CA ARG A 1051 37.92 68.28 -0.25
C ARG A 1051 36.44 68.49 -0.01
N PHE A 1052 36.08 69.32 0.98
CA PHE A 1052 34.70 69.80 1.04
C PHE A 1052 34.33 70.34 -0.35
N PRO A 1053 33.32 69.81 -1.05
CA PRO A 1053 32.84 70.48 -2.24
C PRO A 1053 32.42 71.88 -1.76
N LYS A 1054 33.01 72.93 -2.34
CA LYS A 1054 32.41 74.25 -2.21
C LYS A 1054 30.99 74.13 -2.78
N PRO A 1055 29.98 74.70 -2.10
CA PRO A 1055 28.60 74.58 -2.53
C PRO A 1055 28.40 74.97 -4.00
#